data_AF-A0A6S7G024-F1
#
_entry.id   AF-A0A6S7G024-F1
#
_cell.length_a   1.000
_cell.length_b   1.000
_cell.length_c   1.000
_cell.angle_alpha   90.00
_cell.angle_beta   90.00
_cell.angle_gamma   90.00
#
_symmetry.space_group_name_H-M   'P 1'
#
loop_
_entity.id
_entity.type
_entity.pdbx_description
1 polymer ?
#
loop_
_entity_poly.entity_id
_entity_poly.type
_entity_poly.pdbx_seq_one_letter_code
_entity_poly.pdbx_strand_id
1 'polypeptide(L)'
;MIIRVDKCSTFGIKKHLTKSIQYLPKLFVNDDLVPRTEMGKSFRYLGCYFDFNMSDEEHKSELLDVFNDIMNKINELPLHPKNKILPHSRYLLSKISWDFTVSDISTTWICETLDSTATKHIRKWLELPVPATLSNVLLPQNKFGLNIILPSTKPIQCQTVSRSDLKYSPNVDINNLWAVTSTNKNIQYDIYKDTKDVLKAVRKENEQILQNHLISQGSFFSSIMNHSTSTFNSLWSSVQSKLPKNIFNFTIRYINNTLPTRKNLSKWGLSSTSDCSPRSSPETLLHVIAGCKTYLDEGRFTWRHDSVLNFLASTLTAVKNSTLYADIPGFMNPSVITGDRLRPDLLLVTENRCLYILELTVGYESNLLVNTNRKRQKYRDLINEQEADYDKVKFVNLSLSTLGVFGRSCENFDGMLSSLKCDAKYSKYIKKQIVNICIRTSYYVFCKRNKNFPVLKKGIKLPQNDAEWSTANNYFKFALELNAPIRAQDLSSSILQLNNVVYNYFADNFGHAEKVPDKALVDKYRDQTGQKLKKSLKKLKLSNAEPHEIKYVSRTLREKLRNASQNNLDDQTTQNHNEVFNHDNYIGRNFWGYVKNILNKNTSLLPTFSMIECLTYFKRTLSAINTHKLFCIPSGIPKLSEPVINFDLEPPTYRQVTNIIRRMKACASPCPLDQLSIICFKRCPFLHTYLTEVIRSVWSLKSVPAEWKKACSVLIHKKGNTNDHSNFRPITLESIPLKVFTSYLRNAMFSFLTANNFIEQKIQKGFTPNLSGTLEHTAQMTNIINQARIKQRSVAITLLDLKNAFGEVHHNLIQSVLDYHHIPEQINEIKIIKSLYTDFNTTIITAEFSTPFITVGRGVL
;
A
#
# COMPACT_ATOMS: atom_id res chain seq x y z
N MET A 1 4.33 21.08 35.83
CA MET A 1 3.28 20.21 35.24
C MET A 1 2.55 19.48 36.36
N ILE A 2 1.39 18.88 36.10
CA ILE A 2 0.60 18.12 37.08
C ILE A 2 0.50 16.66 36.61
N ILE A 3 0.76 15.72 37.52
CA ILE A 3 0.55 14.28 37.28
C ILE A 3 -0.95 14.03 37.14
N ARG A 4 -1.37 13.36 36.08
CA ARG A 4 -2.77 13.02 35.85
C ARG A 4 -3.09 11.71 36.57
N VAL A 5 -3.46 11.81 37.85
CA VAL A 5 -3.73 10.64 38.69
C VAL A 5 -4.81 9.72 38.07
N ASP A 6 -5.84 10.27 37.41
CA ASP A 6 -6.89 9.49 36.72
C ASP A 6 -6.42 8.67 35.50
N LYS A 7 -5.15 8.79 35.07
CA LYS A 7 -4.50 7.95 34.04
C LYS A 7 -3.20 7.29 34.52
N CYS A 8 -2.85 7.47 35.79
CA CYS A 8 -1.79 6.70 36.44
C CYS A 8 -2.34 5.31 36.83
N SER A 9 -1.46 4.33 37.01
CA SER A 9 -1.87 2.99 37.47
C SER A 9 -0.76 2.29 38.25
N THR A 10 -1.10 1.71 39.41
CA THR A 10 -0.20 0.84 40.18
C THR A 10 -0.58 -0.64 40.03
N PHE A 11 0.42 -1.50 39.87
CA PHE A 11 0.30 -2.95 39.89
C PHE A 11 1.31 -3.53 40.88
N GLY A 12 0.92 -4.54 41.66
CA GLY A 12 1.76 -5.11 42.71
C GLY A 12 1.87 -6.63 42.63
N ILE A 13 3.08 -7.15 42.85
CA ILE A 13 3.32 -8.57 43.15
C ILE A 13 4.02 -8.64 44.51
N LYS A 14 3.58 -9.54 45.38
CA LYS A 14 4.24 -9.79 46.67
C LYS A 14 4.53 -11.28 46.85
N LYS A 15 5.62 -11.60 47.56
CA LYS A 15 5.86 -12.95 48.08
C LYS A 15 4.77 -13.31 49.10
N HIS A 16 4.24 -14.52 49.02
CA HIS A 16 3.29 -15.08 49.98
C HIS A 16 3.55 -16.58 50.15
N LEU A 17 4.08 -16.95 51.32
CA LEU A 17 4.56 -18.31 51.61
C LEU A 17 5.58 -18.76 50.53
N THR A 18 5.21 -19.76 49.72
CA THR A 18 6.02 -20.39 48.67
C THR A 18 5.65 -19.96 47.24
N LYS A 19 4.79 -18.94 47.07
CA LYS A 19 4.36 -18.42 45.76
C LYS A 19 4.38 -16.89 45.75
N SER A 20 4.49 -16.30 44.57
CA SER A 20 4.12 -14.89 44.38
C SER A 20 2.62 -14.78 44.17
N ILE A 21 2.02 -13.67 44.64
CA ILE A 21 0.62 -13.31 44.35
C ILE A 21 0.53 -11.83 43.97
N GLN A 22 -0.47 -11.48 43.15
CA GLN A 22 -0.81 -10.08 42.93
C GLN A 22 -1.28 -9.43 44.25
N TYR A 23 -1.07 -8.14 44.41
CA TYR A 23 -1.73 -7.31 45.41
C TYR A 23 -2.03 -5.92 44.84
N LEU A 24 -2.81 -5.14 45.57
CA LEU A 24 -3.15 -3.76 45.23
C LEU A 24 -2.26 -2.81 46.05
N PRO A 25 -1.25 -2.15 45.45
CA PRO A 25 -0.43 -1.18 46.17
C PRO A 25 -1.27 0.00 46.69
N LYS A 26 -0.81 0.65 47.75
CA LYS A 26 -1.30 1.97 48.16
C LYS A 26 -0.15 2.96 47.92
N LEU A 27 -0.31 3.81 46.91
CA LEU A 27 0.64 4.87 46.58
C LEU A 27 -0.16 6.14 46.30
N PHE A 28 0.30 7.24 46.88
CA PHE A 28 -0.37 8.53 46.84
C PHE A 28 0.50 9.55 46.09
N VAL A 29 -0.13 10.49 45.39
CA VAL A 29 0.53 11.60 44.70
C VAL A 29 -0.23 12.87 45.07
N ASN A 30 0.35 13.70 45.94
CA ASN A 30 -0.33 14.85 46.55
C ASN A 30 -1.67 14.45 47.19
N ASP A 31 -1.61 13.46 48.09
CA ASP A 31 -2.73 12.85 48.83
C ASP A 31 -3.80 12.12 47.98
N ASP A 32 -3.85 12.31 46.66
CA ASP A 32 -4.67 11.50 45.75
C ASP A 32 -4.12 10.05 45.67
N LEU A 33 -4.98 9.06 45.92
CA LEU A 33 -4.66 7.63 45.74
C LEU A 33 -4.57 7.29 44.25
N VAL A 34 -3.40 6.79 43.80
CA VAL A 34 -3.21 6.35 42.42
C VAL A 34 -4.10 5.13 42.11
N PRO A 35 -4.81 5.09 40.95
CA PRO A 35 -5.63 3.95 40.55
C PRO A 35 -4.84 2.63 40.56
N ARG A 36 -5.52 1.54 40.91
CA ARG A 36 -4.88 0.23 41.18
C ARG A 36 -5.40 -0.78 40.17
N THR A 37 -4.50 -1.49 39.50
CA THR A 37 -4.85 -2.58 38.59
C THR A 37 -5.54 -3.68 39.39
N GLU A 38 -6.81 -3.95 39.06
CA GLU A 38 -7.64 -4.95 39.74
C GLU A 38 -7.01 -6.35 39.72
N MET A 39 -7.39 -7.16 40.70
CA MET A 39 -6.90 -8.54 40.83
C MET A 39 -7.28 -9.36 39.60
N GLY A 40 -6.27 -9.93 38.92
CA GLY A 40 -6.45 -10.70 37.68
C GLY A 40 -6.68 -9.87 36.41
N LYS A 41 -6.69 -8.53 36.48
CA LYS A 41 -6.72 -7.66 35.28
C LYS A 41 -5.32 -7.32 34.79
N SER A 42 -5.26 -6.93 33.51
CA SER A 42 -4.06 -6.39 32.89
C SER A 42 -3.89 -4.88 33.15
N PHE A 43 -2.69 -4.37 32.91
CA PHE A 43 -2.43 -2.95 32.68
C PHE A 43 -1.69 -2.75 31.35
N ARG A 44 -1.87 -1.59 30.71
CA ARG A 44 -1.25 -1.28 29.41
C ARG A 44 -0.06 -0.34 29.58
N TYR A 45 1.13 -0.78 29.19
CA TYR A 45 2.36 0.01 29.20
C TYR A 45 2.98 0.06 27.81
N LEU A 46 3.22 1.26 27.28
CA LEU A 46 3.83 1.51 25.96
C LEU A 46 3.17 0.78 24.77
N GLY A 47 1.89 0.41 24.90
CA GLY A 47 1.14 -0.32 23.88
C GLY A 47 1.14 -1.84 24.04
N CYS A 48 1.83 -2.38 25.06
CA CYS A 48 1.83 -3.78 25.46
C CYS A 48 0.97 -3.97 26.73
N TYR A 49 0.24 -5.08 26.84
CA TYR A 49 -0.49 -5.48 28.05
C TYR A 49 0.36 -6.36 28.97
N PHE A 50 0.16 -6.21 30.27
CA PHE A 50 0.84 -6.96 31.32
C PHE A 50 -0.17 -7.39 32.38
N ASP A 51 -0.23 -8.70 32.67
CA ASP A 51 -1.09 -9.27 33.72
C ASP A 51 -0.26 -10.19 34.64
N PHE A 52 -0.83 -10.60 35.78
CA PHE A 52 -0.10 -11.41 36.77
C PHE A 52 0.34 -12.80 36.25
N ASN A 53 -0.36 -13.36 35.27
CA ASN A 53 -0.06 -14.64 34.65
C ASN A 53 0.81 -14.52 33.39
N MET A 54 0.94 -13.32 32.80
CA MET A 54 1.49 -13.09 31.46
C MET A 54 0.78 -13.98 30.42
N SER A 55 -0.54 -13.82 30.32
CA SER A 55 -1.45 -14.69 29.56
C SER A 55 -1.61 -14.30 28.09
N ASP A 56 -1.32 -13.05 27.75
CA ASP A 56 -1.52 -12.43 26.44
C ASP A 56 -2.98 -12.44 25.91
N GLU A 57 -4.00 -12.70 26.76
CA GLU A 57 -5.40 -12.74 26.30
C GLU A 57 -5.90 -11.38 25.78
N GLU A 58 -5.52 -10.27 26.43
CA GLU A 58 -5.88 -8.91 25.98
C GLU A 58 -5.14 -8.54 24.67
N HIS A 59 -3.93 -9.06 24.46
CA HIS A 59 -3.23 -8.95 23.18
C HIS A 59 -3.97 -9.74 22.08
N LYS A 60 -4.35 -11.00 22.34
CA LYS A 60 -5.13 -11.84 21.41
C LYS A 60 -6.45 -11.18 21.03
N SER A 61 -7.12 -10.53 21.99
CA SER A 61 -8.37 -9.78 21.80
C SER A 61 -8.19 -8.55 20.90
N GLU A 62 -7.35 -7.58 21.27
CA GLU A 62 -7.14 -6.36 20.45
C GLU A 62 -6.55 -6.69 19.07
N LEU A 63 -5.67 -7.70 18.98
CA LEU A 63 -5.16 -8.23 17.73
C LEU A 63 -6.28 -8.76 16.83
N LEU A 64 -7.18 -9.58 17.37
CA LEU A 64 -8.27 -10.19 16.61
C LEU A 64 -9.27 -9.13 16.09
N ASP A 65 -9.62 -8.14 16.91
CA ASP A 65 -10.50 -7.04 16.50
C ASP A 65 -9.86 -6.18 15.39
N VAL A 66 -8.60 -5.76 15.57
CA VAL A 66 -7.85 -4.99 14.55
C VAL A 66 -7.68 -5.81 13.26
N PHE A 67 -7.47 -7.12 13.38
CA PHE A 67 -7.37 -8.02 12.22
C PHE A 67 -8.70 -8.11 11.46
N ASN A 68 -9.81 -8.34 12.16
CA ASN A 68 -11.14 -8.47 11.60
C ASN A 68 -11.62 -7.17 10.94
N ASP A 69 -11.46 -6.02 11.59
CA ASP A 69 -11.76 -4.70 11.03
C ASP A 69 -11.04 -4.46 9.70
N ILE A 70 -9.72 -4.65 9.68
CA ILE A 70 -8.90 -4.43 8.50
C ILE A 70 -9.25 -5.45 7.39
N MET A 71 -9.53 -6.71 7.73
CA MET A 71 -9.92 -7.74 6.76
C MET A 71 -11.29 -7.48 6.13
N ASN A 72 -12.26 -7.00 6.91
CA ASN A 72 -13.57 -6.58 6.40
C ASN A 72 -13.44 -5.36 5.48
N LYS A 73 -12.69 -4.33 5.89
CA LYS A 73 -12.41 -3.15 5.05
C LYS A 73 -11.70 -3.53 3.75
N ILE A 74 -10.69 -4.41 3.77
CA ILE A 74 -10.03 -4.93 2.54
C ILE A 74 -11.03 -5.71 1.67
N ASN A 75 -11.92 -6.49 2.29
CA ASN A 75 -12.94 -7.25 1.59
C ASN A 75 -13.93 -6.36 0.83
N GLU A 76 -14.29 -5.20 1.36
CA GLU A 76 -15.24 -4.27 0.72
C GLU A 76 -14.65 -3.50 -0.47
N LEU A 77 -13.33 -3.36 -0.56
CA LEU A 77 -12.73 -2.47 -1.57
C LEU A 77 -13.05 -2.90 -3.01
N PRO A 78 -13.31 -1.96 -3.94
CA PRO A 78 -13.49 -2.22 -5.37
C PRO A 78 -12.14 -2.43 -6.07
N LEU A 79 -11.34 -3.38 -5.56
CA LEU A 79 -10.03 -3.77 -6.05
C LEU A 79 -10.09 -5.09 -6.81
N HIS A 80 -9.19 -5.24 -7.78
CA HIS A 80 -8.87 -6.53 -8.39
C HIS A 80 -8.43 -7.54 -7.30
N PRO A 81 -8.84 -8.83 -7.37
CA PRO A 81 -8.55 -9.83 -6.34
C PRO A 81 -7.05 -9.98 -6.00
N LYS A 82 -6.18 -10.05 -7.01
CA LYS A 82 -4.71 -9.99 -6.85
C LYS A 82 -4.24 -8.79 -5.99
N ASN A 83 -4.95 -7.67 -6.08
CA ASN A 83 -4.61 -6.43 -5.41
C ASN A 83 -5.31 -6.27 -4.05
N LYS A 84 -6.18 -7.20 -3.62
CA LYS A 84 -6.61 -7.35 -2.21
C LYS A 84 -5.61 -8.14 -1.38
N ILE A 85 -4.89 -9.07 -2.01
CA ILE A 85 -3.76 -9.79 -1.42
C ILE A 85 -2.64 -8.83 -1.01
N LEU A 86 -2.46 -7.71 -1.71
CA LEU A 86 -1.40 -6.73 -1.40
C LEU A 86 -1.66 -5.98 -0.06
N PRO A 87 -2.85 -5.39 0.21
CA PRO A 87 -3.25 -4.95 1.54
C PRO A 87 -3.10 -6.02 2.62
N HIS A 88 -3.53 -7.26 2.39
CA HIS A 88 -3.33 -8.36 3.35
C HIS A 88 -1.83 -8.56 3.67
N SER A 89 -1.05 -8.96 2.66
CA SER A 89 0.36 -9.37 2.82
C SER A 89 1.33 -8.25 3.20
N ARG A 90 0.96 -6.97 3.03
CA ARG A 90 1.83 -5.83 3.33
C ARG A 90 1.26 -4.89 4.39
N TYR A 91 -0.01 -4.52 4.30
CA TYR A 91 -0.60 -3.53 5.21
C TYR A 91 -1.06 -4.17 6.51
N LEU A 92 -1.89 -5.21 6.44
CA LEU A 92 -2.40 -5.92 7.62
C LEU A 92 -1.25 -6.59 8.39
N LEU A 93 -0.42 -7.40 7.74
CA LEU A 93 0.73 -8.04 8.39
C LEU A 93 1.72 -7.02 9.01
N SER A 94 1.79 -5.78 8.49
CA SER A 94 2.58 -4.69 9.09
C SER A 94 1.87 -3.98 10.23
N LYS A 95 0.54 -4.05 10.33
CA LYS A 95 -0.25 -3.48 11.43
C LYS A 95 -0.16 -4.36 12.67
N ILE A 96 -0.38 -5.66 12.50
CA ILE A 96 -0.28 -6.68 13.56
C ILE A 96 1.17 -7.09 13.91
N SER A 97 2.17 -6.43 13.32
CA SER A 97 3.57 -6.73 13.61
C SER A 97 3.95 -6.41 15.04
N TRP A 98 3.36 -5.36 15.64
CA TRP A 98 3.71 -4.90 16.98
C TRP A 98 3.38 -5.95 18.04
N ASP A 99 2.17 -6.50 17.98
CA ASP A 99 1.65 -7.49 18.93
C ASP A 99 2.59 -8.70 18.96
N PHE A 100 2.90 -9.28 17.79
CA PHE A 100 3.89 -10.36 17.63
C PHE A 100 5.35 -10.00 17.96
N THR A 101 5.66 -8.74 18.26
CA THR A 101 6.99 -8.29 18.71
C THR A 101 7.09 -8.24 20.23
N VAL A 102 5.97 -7.98 20.94
CA VAL A 102 5.93 -7.80 22.41
C VAL A 102 5.24 -8.93 23.19
N SER A 103 4.45 -9.77 22.52
CA SER A 103 3.71 -10.90 23.09
C SER A 103 4.17 -12.24 22.49
N ASP A 104 3.97 -13.35 23.22
CA ASP A 104 4.39 -14.71 22.83
C ASP A 104 3.18 -15.56 22.42
N ILE A 105 2.41 -15.04 21.45
CA ILE A 105 1.17 -15.67 20.98
C ILE A 105 1.50 -16.95 20.21
N SER A 106 0.94 -18.07 20.67
CA SER A 106 1.23 -19.40 20.13
C SER A 106 0.82 -19.55 18.65
N THR A 107 1.68 -20.22 17.88
CA THR A 107 1.46 -20.48 16.45
C THR A 107 0.13 -21.21 16.19
N THR A 108 -0.27 -22.11 17.09
CA THR A 108 -1.56 -22.83 17.01
C THR A 108 -2.75 -21.88 16.97
N TRP A 109 -2.83 -20.94 17.92
CA TRP A 109 -3.92 -19.95 17.98
C TRP A 109 -3.93 -19.05 16.73
N ILE A 110 -2.75 -18.68 16.23
CA ILE A 110 -2.61 -17.87 15.00
C ILE A 110 -3.12 -18.64 13.77
N CYS A 111 -2.79 -19.92 13.66
CA CYS A 111 -3.29 -20.78 12.58
C CYS A 111 -4.82 -20.97 12.64
N GLU A 112 -5.35 -21.29 13.82
CA GLU A 112 -6.78 -21.57 14.04
C GLU A 112 -7.66 -20.32 13.91
N THR A 113 -7.13 -19.15 14.29
CA THR A 113 -7.89 -17.89 14.33
C THR A 113 -7.59 -16.99 13.11
N LEU A 114 -6.33 -16.58 12.94
CA LEU A 114 -5.95 -15.54 11.99
C LEU A 114 -5.73 -16.08 10.58
N ASP A 115 -5.05 -17.23 10.42
CA ASP A 115 -4.90 -17.88 9.10
C ASP A 115 -6.25 -18.43 8.62
N SER A 116 -7.05 -19.03 9.50
CA SER A 116 -8.43 -19.44 9.21
C SER A 116 -9.27 -18.27 8.65
N THR A 117 -9.23 -17.12 9.33
CA THR A 117 -9.93 -15.90 8.87
C THR A 117 -9.34 -15.35 7.57
N ALA A 118 -8.01 -15.27 7.44
CA ALA A 118 -7.34 -14.86 6.20
C ALA A 118 -7.77 -15.74 5.02
N THR A 119 -7.73 -17.06 5.17
CA THR A 119 -8.06 -18.01 4.11
C THR A 119 -9.55 -17.98 3.74
N LYS A 120 -10.46 -17.71 4.69
CA LYS A 120 -11.90 -17.47 4.43
C LYS A 120 -12.10 -16.27 3.50
N HIS A 121 -11.44 -15.14 3.76
CA HIS A 121 -11.50 -13.96 2.90
C HIS A 121 -10.77 -14.15 1.56
N ILE A 122 -9.61 -14.80 1.54
CA ILE A 122 -8.86 -15.08 0.31
C ILE A 122 -9.69 -15.95 -0.65
N ARG A 123 -10.36 -17.01 -0.14
CA ARG A 123 -11.30 -17.81 -0.94
C ARG A 123 -12.41 -16.93 -1.54
N LYS A 124 -13.03 -16.06 -0.72
CA LYS A 124 -14.08 -15.12 -1.16
C LYS A 124 -13.60 -14.14 -2.25
N TRP A 125 -12.37 -13.62 -2.17
CA TRP A 125 -11.82 -12.70 -3.19
C TRP A 125 -11.51 -13.40 -4.51
N LEU A 126 -11.01 -14.64 -4.45
CA LEU A 126 -10.66 -15.47 -5.61
C LEU A 126 -11.85 -16.27 -6.18
N GLU A 127 -13.04 -16.11 -5.59
CA GLU A 127 -14.28 -16.84 -5.93
C GLU A 127 -14.11 -18.38 -5.86
N LEU A 128 -13.30 -18.84 -4.91
CA LEU A 128 -13.10 -20.26 -4.60
C LEU A 128 -14.13 -20.73 -3.56
N PRO A 129 -14.77 -21.89 -3.74
CA PRO A 129 -15.67 -22.47 -2.74
C PRO A 129 -14.89 -22.96 -1.50
N VAL A 130 -15.57 -23.12 -0.36
CA VAL A 130 -14.96 -23.54 0.92
C VAL A 130 -14.05 -24.79 0.81
N PRO A 131 -14.48 -25.92 0.19
CA PRO A 131 -13.64 -27.12 0.05
C PRO A 131 -12.50 -27.00 -0.97
N ALA A 132 -12.33 -25.85 -1.65
CA ALA A 132 -11.17 -25.66 -2.52
C ALA A 132 -9.90 -25.47 -1.68
N THR A 133 -8.81 -26.10 -2.11
CA THR A 133 -7.48 -25.84 -1.55
C THR A 133 -7.03 -24.40 -1.83
N LEU A 134 -6.15 -23.90 -0.98
CA LEU A 134 -5.38 -22.67 -1.25
C LEU A 134 -3.89 -22.97 -1.51
N SER A 135 -3.48 -24.24 -1.57
CA SER A 135 -2.07 -24.59 -1.74
C SER A 135 -1.46 -23.97 -3.00
N ASN A 136 -2.23 -23.87 -4.10
CA ASN A 136 -1.74 -23.21 -5.31
C ASN A 136 -1.56 -21.71 -5.09
N VAL A 137 -2.44 -21.06 -4.33
CA VAL A 137 -2.40 -19.63 -4.04
C VAL A 137 -1.19 -19.25 -3.16
N LEU A 138 -0.79 -20.14 -2.24
CA LEU A 138 0.40 -19.99 -1.40
C LEU A 138 1.72 -20.12 -2.18
N LEU A 139 1.76 -20.95 -3.23
CA LEU A 139 2.99 -21.21 -4.00
C LEU A 139 3.60 -19.97 -4.70
N PRO A 140 4.90 -20.01 -5.05
CA PRO A 140 5.55 -19.00 -5.89
C PRO A 140 4.95 -18.84 -7.30
N GLN A 141 5.19 -17.67 -7.93
CA GLN A 141 4.64 -17.34 -9.25
C GLN A 141 5.21 -18.18 -10.40
N ASN A 142 6.44 -18.69 -10.28
CA ASN A 142 7.04 -19.67 -11.20
C ASN A 142 6.47 -21.11 -11.02
N LYS A 143 5.56 -21.30 -10.05
CA LYS A 143 4.84 -22.53 -9.73
C LYS A 143 3.31 -22.32 -9.81
N PHE A 144 2.85 -21.39 -10.65
CA PHE A 144 1.44 -20.99 -10.87
C PHE A 144 0.71 -20.37 -9.67
N GLY A 145 1.43 -20.01 -8.60
CA GLY A 145 0.85 -19.43 -7.40
C GLY A 145 0.94 -17.92 -7.28
N LEU A 146 0.42 -17.39 -6.17
CA LEU A 146 0.33 -15.95 -5.90
C LEU A 146 1.33 -15.47 -4.82
N ASN A 147 2.09 -16.38 -4.19
CA ASN A 147 3.05 -16.11 -3.11
C ASN A 147 2.39 -15.36 -1.94
N ILE A 148 1.20 -15.82 -1.52
CA ILE A 148 0.56 -15.30 -0.30
C ILE A 148 1.36 -15.74 0.92
N ILE A 149 1.65 -14.77 1.78
CA ILE A 149 2.21 -14.98 3.12
C ILE A 149 1.05 -14.90 4.12
N LEU A 150 0.92 -15.90 5.01
CA LEU A 150 -0.11 -15.98 6.05
C LEU A 150 0.39 -15.41 7.40
N PRO A 151 -0.51 -14.94 8.28
CA PRO A 151 -0.17 -14.46 9.62
C PRO A 151 0.75 -15.37 10.45
N SER A 152 0.57 -16.69 10.40
CA SER A 152 1.41 -17.71 11.08
C SER A 152 2.92 -17.58 10.82
N THR A 153 3.32 -17.03 9.67
CA THR A 153 4.73 -16.81 9.33
C THR A 153 5.35 -15.58 10.03
N LYS A 154 4.52 -14.74 10.65
CA LYS A 154 4.90 -13.40 11.10
C LYS A 154 5.60 -13.35 12.47
N PRO A 155 5.24 -14.16 13.49
CA PRO A 155 5.92 -14.16 14.79
C PRO A 155 7.42 -14.39 14.68
N ILE A 156 7.87 -15.39 13.91
CA ILE A 156 9.30 -15.69 13.73
C ILE A 156 10.07 -14.46 13.19
N GLN A 157 9.48 -13.71 12.25
CA GLN A 157 10.09 -12.47 11.77
C GLN A 157 10.17 -11.39 12.84
N CYS A 158 9.10 -11.19 13.62
CA CYS A 158 9.03 -10.15 14.64
C CYS A 158 9.98 -10.46 15.81
N GLN A 159 10.04 -11.72 16.25
CA GLN A 159 10.94 -12.18 17.29
C GLN A 159 12.42 -12.15 16.85
N THR A 160 12.73 -12.46 15.59
CA THR A 160 14.10 -12.28 15.04
C THR A 160 14.55 -10.81 15.09
N VAL A 161 13.67 -9.86 14.74
CA VAL A 161 13.98 -8.42 14.85
C VAL A 161 14.09 -8.00 16.32
N SER A 162 13.11 -8.38 17.14
CA SER A 162 13.07 -8.08 18.58
C SER A 162 14.36 -8.48 19.28
N ARG A 163 14.82 -9.71 19.06
CA ARG A 163 16.03 -10.24 19.69
C ARG A 163 17.32 -9.65 19.10
N SER A 164 17.32 -9.28 17.82
CA SER A 164 18.42 -8.51 17.22
C SER A 164 18.56 -7.12 17.88
N ASP A 165 17.46 -6.40 18.07
CA ASP A 165 17.45 -5.08 18.70
C ASP A 165 17.93 -5.16 20.17
N LEU A 166 17.51 -6.17 20.93
CA LEU A 166 17.99 -6.38 22.30
C LEU A 166 19.48 -6.79 22.34
N LYS A 167 19.93 -7.63 21.40
CA LYS A 167 21.32 -8.09 21.29
C LYS A 167 22.30 -6.96 20.97
N TYR A 168 21.91 -6.01 20.12
CA TYR A 168 22.76 -4.91 19.64
C TYR A 168 22.36 -3.53 20.19
N SER A 169 21.49 -3.48 21.21
CA SER A 169 21.21 -2.25 21.96
C SER A 169 22.52 -1.66 22.52
N PRO A 170 22.74 -0.33 22.53
CA PRO A 170 23.89 0.27 23.20
C PRO A 170 23.79 0.21 24.73
N ASN A 171 22.68 -0.27 25.29
CA ASN A 171 22.50 -0.41 26.72
C ASN A 171 22.92 -1.82 27.19
N VAL A 172 24.03 -1.89 27.94
CA VAL A 172 24.59 -3.13 28.51
C VAL A 172 23.57 -3.92 29.32
N ASP A 173 22.66 -3.26 30.03
CA ASP A 173 21.61 -3.92 30.82
C ASP A 173 20.59 -4.66 29.93
N ILE A 174 20.38 -4.18 28.69
CA ILE A 174 19.56 -4.81 27.66
C ILE A 174 20.30 -5.98 26.99
N ASN A 175 21.62 -5.84 26.74
CA ASN A 175 22.42 -6.94 26.20
C ASN A 175 22.52 -8.09 27.21
N ASN A 176 22.67 -7.78 28.50
CA ASN A 176 22.63 -8.74 29.60
C ASN A 176 21.26 -9.44 29.69
N LEU A 177 20.16 -8.69 29.54
CA LEU A 177 18.81 -9.27 29.44
C LEU A 177 18.68 -10.23 28.25
N TRP A 178 19.16 -9.84 27.06
CA TRP A 178 19.20 -10.73 25.91
C TRP A 178 20.02 -12.00 26.23
N ALA A 179 21.25 -11.86 26.72
CA ALA A 179 22.13 -12.99 27.02
C ALA A 179 21.52 -13.98 28.02
N VAL A 180 20.91 -13.48 29.11
CA VAL A 180 20.24 -14.31 30.14
C VAL A 180 19.03 -15.06 29.57
N THR A 181 18.31 -14.53 28.57
CA THR A 181 17.25 -15.30 27.90
C THR A 181 17.80 -16.33 26.91
N SER A 182 18.91 -16.02 26.22
CA SER A 182 19.42 -16.74 25.04
C SER A 182 19.87 -18.18 25.30
N THR A 183 20.13 -18.55 26.56
CA THR A 183 20.55 -19.91 26.95
C THR A 183 19.39 -20.89 27.07
N ASN A 184 18.13 -20.44 26.93
CA ASN A 184 16.96 -21.33 26.95
C ASN A 184 16.84 -22.14 25.66
N LYS A 185 16.78 -23.48 25.79
CA LYS A 185 16.76 -24.46 24.68
C LYS A 185 15.65 -24.29 23.63
N ASN A 186 14.63 -23.46 23.89
CA ASN A 186 13.47 -23.28 23.01
C ASN A 186 13.57 -22.05 22.07
N ILE A 187 14.67 -21.27 22.11
CA ILE A 187 14.80 -20.04 21.32
C ILE A 187 15.22 -20.37 19.87
N GLN A 188 14.21 -20.52 19.00
CA GLN A 188 14.39 -20.84 17.58
C GLN A 188 14.70 -19.61 16.69
N TYR A 189 14.85 -18.42 17.27
CA TYR A 189 14.88 -17.16 16.51
C TYR A 189 16.30 -16.63 16.21
N ASP A 190 17.25 -16.84 17.13
CA ASP A 190 18.61 -16.28 17.01
C ASP A 190 19.48 -16.93 15.91
N ILE A 191 19.01 -18.04 15.34
CA ILE A 191 19.64 -18.72 14.19
C ILE A 191 19.49 -17.92 12.87
N TYR A 192 18.55 -16.97 12.82
CA TYR A 192 18.25 -16.18 11.62
C TYR A 192 18.98 -14.84 11.65
N LYS A 193 19.68 -14.51 10.55
CA LYS A 193 20.41 -13.24 10.42
C LYS A 193 19.50 -12.06 10.11
N ASP A 194 18.44 -12.27 9.33
CA ASP A 194 17.43 -11.25 9.03
C ASP A 194 16.05 -11.87 8.70
N THR A 195 15.06 -10.99 8.52
CA THR A 195 13.67 -11.39 8.18
C THR A 195 13.50 -11.96 6.77
N LYS A 196 14.52 -11.86 5.89
CA LYS A 196 14.54 -12.51 4.58
C LYS A 196 14.99 -13.97 4.73
N ASP A 197 15.97 -14.24 5.59
CA ASP A 197 16.44 -15.61 5.87
C ASP A 197 15.33 -16.46 6.51
N VAL A 198 14.55 -15.89 7.46
CA VAL A 198 13.30 -16.48 7.94
C VAL A 198 12.37 -16.86 6.78
N LEU A 199 12.12 -15.93 5.85
CA LEU A 199 11.26 -16.14 4.68
C LEU A 199 11.84 -17.09 3.62
N LYS A 200 13.14 -17.39 3.64
CA LYS A 200 13.75 -18.44 2.81
C LYS A 200 13.49 -19.81 3.42
N ALA A 201 13.73 -19.96 4.72
CA ALA A 201 13.53 -21.21 5.46
C ALA A 201 12.07 -21.67 5.41
N VAL A 202 11.14 -20.83 5.87
CA VAL A 202 9.70 -21.11 5.91
C VAL A 202 9.14 -21.44 4.52
N ARG A 203 9.65 -20.82 3.45
CA ARG A 203 9.26 -21.16 2.07
C ARG A 203 9.80 -22.52 1.62
N LYS A 204 11.09 -22.81 1.87
CA LYS A 204 11.74 -24.06 1.43
C LYS A 204 11.01 -25.28 2.01
N GLU A 205 10.62 -25.20 3.27
CA GLU A 205 9.88 -26.25 3.98
C GLU A 205 8.46 -26.44 3.42
N ASN A 206 7.68 -25.36 3.33
CA ASN A 206 6.28 -25.44 2.89
C ASN A 206 6.12 -25.76 1.38
N GLU A 207 7.05 -25.31 0.52
CA GLU A 207 6.88 -25.40 -0.94
C GLU A 207 6.70 -26.84 -1.45
N GLN A 208 7.39 -27.83 -0.85
CA GLN A 208 7.28 -29.23 -1.26
C GLN A 208 5.94 -29.86 -0.83
N ILE A 209 5.51 -29.59 0.41
CA ILE A 209 4.24 -30.07 0.98
C ILE A 209 3.07 -29.57 0.12
N LEU A 210 3.08 -28.28 -0.23
CA LEU A 210 2.06 -27.64 -1.06
C LEU A 210 2.04 -28.19 -2.50
N GLN A 211 3.19 -28.54 -3.08
CA GLN A 211 3.25 -29.16 -4.41
C GLN A 211 2.70 -30.59 -4.40
N ASN A 212 3.07 -31.42 -3.42
CA ASN A 212 2.57 -32.79 -3.30
C ASN A 212 1.03 -32.82 -3.18
N HIS A 213 0.45 -31.93 -2.38
CA HIS A 213 -1.00 -31.80 -2.19
C HIS A 213 -1.75 -31.35 -3.47
N LEU A 214 -1.12 -30.58 -4.36
CA LEU A 214 -1.76 -30.13 -5.60
C LEU A 214 -1.75 -31.19 -6.70
N ILE A 215 -0.71 -32.02 -6.74
CA ILE A 215 -0.59 -33.11 -7.72
C ILE A 215 -1.69 -34.15 -7.51
N SER A 216 -2.12 -34.40 -6.27
CA SER A 216 -3.23 -35.31 -5.95
C SER A 216 -4.63 -34.73 -6.15
N GLN A 217 -4.80 -33.39 -6.17
CA GLN A 217 -6.13 -32.79 -6.29
C GLN A 217 -6.65 -32.58 -7.73
N GLY A 218 -5.82 -32.61 -8.77
CA GLY A 218 -6.35 -32.40 -10.12
C GLY A 218 -5.36 -32.50 -11.28
N SER A 219 -5.91 -32.83 -12.46
CA SER A 219 -5.15 -33.10 -13.69
C SER A 219 -4.37 -31.91 -14.25
N PHE A 220 -4.68 -30.67 -13.84
CA PHE A 220 -3.88 -29.50 -14.22
C PHE A 220 -2.44 -29.62 -13.73
N PHE A 221 -2.22 -29.81 -12.42
CA PHE A 221 -0.87 -29.83 -11.85
C PHE A 221 -0.09 -31.09 -12.23
N SER A 222 -0.72 -32.27 -12.22
CA SER A 222 -0.05 -33.53 -12.61
C SER A 222 0.40 -33.54 -14.08
N SER A 223 -0.36 -32.91 -14.98
CA SER A 223 0.04 -32.73 -16.39
C SER A 223 1.09 -31.63 -16.54
N ILE A 224 0.80 -30.42 -16.04
CA ILE A 224 1.60 -29.22 -16.35
C ILE A 224 2.95 -29.19 -15.63
N MET A 225 3.09 -29.74 -14.43
CA MET A 225 4.41 -29.81 -13.76
C MET A 225 5.41 -30.67 -14.57
N ASN A 226 4.92 -31.74 -15.19
CA ASN A 226 5.71 -32.63 -16.04
C ASN A 226 5.91 -32.10 -17.47
N HIS A 227 5.05 -31.18 -17.93
CA HIS A 227 5.09 -30.67 -19.32
C HIS A 227 5.58 -29.24 -19.48
N SER A 228 5.80 -28.47 -18.42
CA SER A 228 6.24 -27.06 -18.48
C SER A 228 7.68 -26.83 -17.99
N THR A 229 8.16 -25.59 -18.11
CA THR A 229 9.43 -25.11 -17.53
C THR A 229 9.20 -23.90 -16.62
N SER A 230 10.07 -23.69 -15.62
CA SER A 230 9.99 -22.53 -14.72
C SER A 230 10.01 -21.18 -15.45
N THR A 231 10.70 -21.10 -16.59
CA THR A 231 10.74 -19.94 -17.50
C THR A 231 9.37 -19.65 -18.12
N PHE A 232 8.71 -20.67 -18.71
CA PHE A 232 7.37 -20.50 -19.27
C PHE A 232 6.32 -20.21 -18.20
N ASN A 233 6.45 -20.81 -17.01
CA ASN A 233 5.51 -20.59 -15.89
C ASN A 233 5.63 -19.16 -15.35
N SER A 234 6.85 -18.63 -15.26
CA SER A 234 7.11 -17.23 -14.91
C SER A 234 6.57 -16.27 -15.97
N LEU A 235 6.68 -16.63 -17.26
CA LEU A 235 6.10 -15.85 -18.36
C LEU A 235 4.57 -15.81 -18.26
N TRP A 236 3.94 -16.97 -18.06
CA TRP A 236 2.50 -17.15 -17.92
C TRP A 236 1.93 -16.31 -16.77
N SER A 237 2.51 -16.43 -15.57
CA SER A 237 2.11 -15.64 -14.39
C SER A 237 2.31 -14.12 -14.61
N SER A 238 3.29 -13.70 -15.43
CA SER A 238 3.48 -12.30 -15.79
C SER A 238 2.39 -11.73 -16.73
N VAL A 239 1.64 -12.60 -17.41
CA VAL A 239 0.48 -12.26 -18.25
C VAL A 239 -0.81 -12.39 -17.43
N GLN A 240 -1.05 -13.56 -16.83
CA GLN A 240 -2.24 -13.87 -16.04
C GLN A 240 -2.50 -12.80 -14.98
N SER A 241 -1.44 -12.37 -14.30
CA SER A 241 -1.54 -11.42 -13.20
C SER A 241 -1.71 -9.94 -13.63
N LYS A 242 -1.95 -9.69 -14.92
CA LYS A 242 -2.35 -8.39 -15.51
C LYS A 242 -3.77 -8.41 -16.13
N LEU A 243 -4.46 -9.55 -16.12
CA LEU A 243 -5.78 -9.68 -16.73
C LEU A 243 -6.87 -8.97 -15.89
N PRO A 244 -8.02 -8.61 -16.48
CA PRO A 244 -9.17 -8.08 -15.73
C PRO A 244 -9.72 -9.09 -14.71
N LYS A 245 -10.37 -8.61 -13.63
CA LYS A 245 -10.85 -9.41 -12.49
C LYS A 245 -11.44 -10.76 -12.91
N ASN A 246 -12.43 -10.72 -13.79
CA ASN A 246 -13.24 -11.89 -14.11
C ASN A 246 -12.41 -12.96 -14.84
N ILE A 247 -11.42 -12.54 -15.63
CA ILE A 247 -10.50 -13.42 -16.36
C ILE A 247 -9.41 -13.95 -15.41
N PHE A 248 -8.90 -13.13 -14.50
CA PHE A 248 -7.96 -13.56 -13.45
C PHE A 248 -8.60 -14.62 -12.54
N ASN A 249 -9.79 -14.35 -11.96
CA ASN A 249 -10.50 -15.32 -11.13
C ASN A 249 -10.88 -16.58 -11.93
N PHE A 250 -11.25 -16.45 -13.21
CA PHE A 250 -11.43 -17.60 -14.09
C PHE A 250 -10.18 -18.50 -14.15
N THR A 251 -8.96 -17.96 -14.31
CA THR A 251 -7.74 -18.80 -14.31
C THR A 251 -7.49 -19.50 -12.98
N ILE A 252 -7.67 -18.82 -11.85
CA ILE A 252 -7.46 -19.41 -10.52
C ILE A 252 -8.47 -20.52 -10.22
N ARG A 253 -9.72 -20.33 -10.66
CA ARG A 253 -10.80 -21.32 -10.55
C ARG A 253 -10.64 -22.48 -11.54
N TYR A 254 -10.14 -22.22 -12.75
CA TYR A 254 -9.82 -23.25 -13.74
C TYR A 254 -8.78 -24.23 -13.17
N ILE A 255 -7.68 -23.70 -12.64
CA ILE A 255 -6.58 -24.48 -12.05
C ILE A 255 -7.06 -25.32 -10.86
N ASN A 256 -8.01 -24.79 -10.06
CA ASN A 256 -8.65 -25.51 -8.96
C ASN A 256 -9.86 -26.38 -9.39
N ASN A 257 -10.21 -26.44 -10.67
CA ASN A 257 -11.43 -27.09 -11.18
C ASN A 257 -12.74 -26.65 -10.46
N THR A 258 -12.84 -25.36 -10.11
CA THR A 258 -13.95 -24.72 -9.35
C THR A 258 -14.72 -23.68 -10.17
N LEU A 259 -14.76 -23.89 -11.48
CA LEU A 259 -15.64 -23.14 -12.38
C LEU A 259 -17.06 -23.75 -12.36
N PRO A 260 -18.13 -22.93 -12.42
CA PRO A 260 -19.51 -23.40 -12.47
C PRO A 260 -19.85 -23.97 -13.85
N THR A 261 -19.46 -25.23 -14.06
CA THR A 261 -20.02 -26.11 -15.08
C THR A 261 -21.15 -26.94 -14.44
N ARG A 262 -22.10 -27.50 -15.21
CA ARG A 262 -23.24 -28.24 -14.64
C ARG A 262 -22.81 -29.42 -13.76
N LYS A 263 -21.73 -30.15 -14.07
CA LYS A 263 -21.21 -31.20 -13.17
C LYS A 263 -20.77 -30.64 -11.80
N ASN A 264 -20.12 -29.47 -11.80
CA ASN A 264 -19.74 -28.81 -10.54
C ASN A 264 -20.95 -28.21 -9.81
N LEU A 265 -21.89 -27.59 -10.53
CA LEU A 265 -23.13 -27.07 -9.95
C LEU A 265 -23.97 -28.19 -9.31
N SER A 266 -24.11 -29.34 -9.98
CA SER A 266 -24.75 -30.54 -9.43
C SER A 266 -24.02 -31.04 -8.18
N LYS A 267 -22.68 -31.14 -8.19
CA LYS A 267 -21.88 -31.46 -6.99
C LYS A 267 -22.03 -30.43 -5.85
N TRP A 268 -22.47 -29.20 -6.14
CA TRP A 268 -22.75 -28.16 -5.14
C TRP A 268 -24.24 -28.04 -4.78
N GLY A 269 -25.11 -28.92 -5.27
CA GLY A 269 -26.56 -28.85 -5.06
C GLY A 269 -27.28 -27.72 -5.83
N LEU A 270 -26.60 -27.06 -6.76
CA LEU A 270 -27.07 -25.91 -7.53
C LEU A 270 -27.57 -26.25 -8.95
N SER A 271 -27.65 -27.54 -9.29
CA SER A 271 -28.29 -28.00 -10.54
C SER A 271 -28.80 -29.43 -10.40
N SER A 272 -30.01 -29.68 -10.92
CA SER A 272 -30.64 -31.01 -10.96
C SER A 272 -30.01 -31.97 -11.99
N THR A 273 -29.15 -31.48 -12.88
CA THR A 273 -28.46 -32.30 -13.89
C THR A 273 -26.99 -31.94 -13.99
N SER A 274 -26.14 -32.91 -14.34
CA SER A 274 -24.72 -32.66 -14.64
C SER A 274 -24.46 -32.23 -16.09
N ASP A 275 -25.47 -32.23 -16.97
CA ASP A 275 -25.27 -32.55 -18.38
C ASP A 275 -25.50 -31.37 -19.35
N CYS A 276 -24.65 -31.27 -20.36
CA CYS A 276 -24.56 -30.15 -21.28
C CYS A 276 -25.67 -30.14 -22.35
N SER A 277 -26.88 -29.74 -21.97
CA SER A 277 -27.98 -29.44 -22.91
C SER A 277 -27.45 -28.63 -24.12
N PRO A 278 -27.71 -29.09 -25.36
CA PRO A 278 -28.72 -30.07 -25.77
C PRO A 278 -28.31 -31.55 -25.75
N ARG A 279 -27.17 -31.96 -25.16
CA ARG A 279 -26.73 -33.39 -25.13
C ARG A 279 -26.56 -33.94 -23.70
N SER A 280 -27.04 -35.16 -23.47
CA SER A 280 -26.99 -35.88 -22.18
C SER A 280 -25.60 -36.44 -21.86
N SER A 281 -24.61 -35.55 -21.73
CA SER A 281 -23.25 -35.88 -21.34
C SER A 281 -22.75 -34.90 -20.26
N PRO A 282 -22.07 -35.36 -19.19
CA PRO A 282 -21.64 -34.49 -18.10
C PRO A 282 -20.78 -33.31 -18.56
N GLU A 283 -21.27 -32.11 -18.25
CA GLU A 283 -20.62 -30.83 -18.49
C GLU A 283 -19.43 -30.67 -17.51
N THR A 284 -18.33 -31.33 -17.81
CA THR A 284 -17.04 -31.19 -17.13
C THR A 284 -16.30 -29.93 -17.57
N LEU A 285 -15.25 -29.52 -16.84
CA LEU A 285 -14.39 -28.42 -17.28
C LEU A 285 -13.78 -28.70 -18.67
N LEU A 286 -13.27 -29.92 -18.90
CA LEU A 286 -12.82 -30.40 -20.22
C LEU A 286 -13.92 -30.23 -21.29
N HIS A 287 -15.15 -30.63 -20.99
CA HIS A 287 -16.28 -30.51 -21.91
C HIS A 287 -16.51 -29.05 -22.34
N VAL A 288 -16.73 -28.12 -21.40
CA VAL A 288 -17.02 -26.70 -21.70
C VAL A 288 -15.92 -26.02 -22.52
N ILE A 289 -14.68 -26.48 -22.36
CA ILE A 289 -13.47 -25.75 -22.80
C ILE A 289 -12.82 -26.35 -24.05
N ALA A 290 -12.98 -27.64 -24.30
CA ALA A 290 -12.36 -28.33 -25.45
C ALA A 290 -13.11 -29.59 -25.94
N GLY A 291 -14.12 -30.09 -25.22
CA GLY A 291 -14.79 -31.36 -25.53
C GLY A 291 -16.25 -31.28 -25.98
N CYS A 292 -16.91 -30.12 -25.84
CA CYS A 292 -18.31 -29.97 -26.22
C CYS A 292 -18.46 -29.96 -27.73
N LYS A 293 -19.00 -31.04 -28.32
CA LYS A 293 -19.23 -31.14 -29.76
C LYS A 293 -20.09 -29.98 -30.29
N THR A 294 -21.13 -29.56 -29.56
CA THR A 294 -21.91 -28.36 -29.95
C THR A 294 -21.08 -27.08 -30.03
N TYR A 295 -20.10 -26.87 -29.12
CA TYR A 295 -19.21 -25.71 -29.19
C TYR A 295 -18.15 -25.83 -30.29
N LEU A 296 -17.80 -27.05 -30.70
CA LEU A 296 -16.98 -27.31 -31.89
C LEU A 296 -17.78 -27.04 -33.17
N ASP A 297 -19.03 -27.47 -33.22
CA ASP A 297 -19.97 -27.26 -34.34
C ASP A 297 -20.30 -25.75 -34.52
N GLU A 298 -20.42 -25.01 -33.42
CA GLU A 298 -20.47 -23.53 -33.39
C GLU A 298 -19.10 -22.85 -33.66
N GLY A 299 -18.05 -23.60 -34.01
CA GLY A 299 -16.71 -23.07 -34.30
C GLY A 299 -15.98 -22.40 -33.13
N ARG A 300 -16.46 -22.51 -31.88
CA ARG A 300 -15.89 -21.79 -30.72
C ARG A 300 -14.46 -22.21 -30.38
N PHE A 301 -14.13 -23.49 -30.58
CA PHE A 301 -12.77 -24.01 -30.35
C PHE A 301 -11.83 -23.68 -31.50
N THR A 302 -12.31 -23.75 -32.74
CA THR A 302 -11.62 -23.28 -33.95
C THR A 302 -11.27 -21.80 -33.81
N TRP A 303 -12.23 -20.95 -33.46
CA TRP A 303 -11.99 -19.53 -33.20
C TRP A 303 -10.90 -19.25 -32.14
N ARG A 304 -10.75 -20.09 -31.09
CA ARG A 304 -9.62 -19.98 -30.14
C ARG A 304 -8.29 -20.29 -30.83
N HIS A 305 -8.24 -21.38 -31.60
CA HIS A 305 -7.07 -21.80 -32.34
C HIS A 305 -6.64 -20.71 -33.34
N ASP A 306 -7.59 -20.29 -34.17
CA ASP A 306 -7.39 -19.33 -35.25
C ASP A 306 -7.05 -17.94 -34.71
N SER A 307 -7.52 -17.56 -33.52
CA SER A 307 -7.10 -16.33 -32.83
C SER A 307 -5.61 -16.32 -32.50
N VAL A 308 -5.01 -17.48 -32.21
CA VAL A 308 -3.55 -17.63 -31.99
C VAL A 308 -2.83 -17.72 -33.33
N LEU A 309 -3.38 -18.45 -34.30
CA LEU A 309 -2.80 -18.62 -35.63
C LEU A 309 -2.75 -17.32 -36.43
N ASN A 310 -3.83 -16.53 -36.46
CA ASN A 310 -3.87 -15.20 -37.08
C ASN A 310 -2.84 -14.25 -36.45
N PHE A 311 -2.68 -14.30 -35.13
CA PHE A 311 -1.66 -13.49 -34.45
C PHE A 311 -0.24 -13.92 -34.84
N LEU A 312 0.04 -15.23 -34.88
CA LEU A 312 1.33 -15.77 -35.33
C LEU A 312 1.62 -15.37 -36.77
N ALA A 313 0.68 -15.62 -37.69
CA ALA A 313 0.83 -15.32 -39.10
C ALA A 313 1.08 -13.82 -39.34
N SER A 314 0.19 -12.95 -38.85
CA SER A 314 0.33 -11.48 -38.99
C SER A 314 1.63 -10.94 -38.38
N THR A 315 2.16 -11.61 -37.35
CA THR A 315 3.46 -11.25 -36.74
C THR A 315 4.63 -11.73 -37.58
N LEU A 316 4.57 -12.96 -38.12
CA LEU A 316 5.66 -13.56 -38.88
C LEU A 316 5.76 -13.03 -40.32
N THR A 317 4.66 -12.54 -40.93
CA THR A 317 4.72 -11.79 -42.20
C THR A 317 5.57 -10.51 -42.12
N ALA A 318 5.78 -9.95 -40.92
CA ALA A 318 6.67 -8.81 -40.72
C ALA A 318 8.16 -9.19 -40.69
N VAL A 319 8.50 -10.49 -40.73
CA VAL A 319 9.88 -10.97 -40.87
C VAL A 319 10.31 -10.79 -42.33
N LYS A 320 11.19 -9.80 -42.57
CA LYS A 320 11.80 -9.59 -43.88
C LYS A 320 12.48 -10.86 -44.40
N ASN A 321 12.62 -10.97 -45.71
CA ASN A 321 13.40 -12.03 -46.37
C ASN A 321 12.80 -13.45 -46.12
N SER A 322 11.46 -13.52 -46.02
CA SER A 322 10.70 -14.76 -45.82
C SER A 322 9.29 -14.70 -46.42
N THR A 323 8.76 -15.86 -46.81
CA THR A 323 7.44 -16.06 -47.41
C THR A 323 6.58 -16.95 -46.51
N LEU A 324 5.38 -16.47 -46.17
CA LEU A 324 4.48 -17.13 -45.20
C LEU A 324 3.25 -17.75 -45.88
N TYR A 325 2.90 -18.96 -45.45
CA TYR A 325 1.64 -19.64 -45.74
C TYR A 325 0.97 -20.02 -44.41
N ALA A 326 -0.35 -19.94 -44.30
CA ALA A 326 -1.06 -20.27 -43.06
C ALA A 326 -2.48 -20.78 -43.34
N ASP A 327 -2.97 -21.73 -42.53
CA ASP A 327 -4.30 -22.33 -42.70
C ASP A 327 -5.42 -21.45 -42.11
N ILE A 328 -5.54 -20.23 -42.64
CA ILE A 328 -6.50 -19.19 -42.23
C ILE A 328 -6.81 -18.23 -43.39
N PRO A 329 -8.00 -17.61 -43.42
CA PRO A 329 -8.35 -16.60 -44.41
C PRO A 329 -7.35 -15.42 -44.41
N GLY A 330 -6.99 -14.95 -45.61
CA GLY A 330 -6.10 -13.80 -45.81
C GLY A 330 -4.62 -14.14 -46.00
N PHE A 331 -4.23 -15.42 -45.96
CA PHE A 331 -2.87 -15.89 -46.22
C PHE A 331 -2.85 -16.91 -47.37
N MET A 332 -1.66 -17.16 -47.94
CA MET A 332 -1.49 -18.23 -48.91
C MET A 332 -1.65 -19.59 -48.22
N ASN A 333 -2.29 -20.55 -48.89
CA ASN A 333 -2.61 -21.86 -48.31
C ASN A 333 -1.34 -22.75 -48.24
N PRO A 334 -1.02 -23.37 -47.08
CA PRO A 334 0.08 -24.33 -46.93
C PRO A 334 0.11 -25.46 -47.98
N SER A 335 -1.05 -25.90 -48.48
CA SER A 335 -1.15 -26.93 -49.53
C SER A 335 -0.51 -26.54 -50.87
N VAL A 336 -0.12 -25.27 -51.07
CA VAL A 336 0.72 -24.84 -52.22
C VAL A 336 2.12 -25.49 -52.18
N ILE A 337 2.62 -25.83 -50.98
CA ILE A 337 3.91 -26.52 -50.78
C ILE A 337 3.70 -28.00 -50.46
N THR A 338 2.71 -28.33 -49.63
CA THR A 338 2.56 -29.68 -49.04
C THR A 338 1.44 -30.53 -49.68
N GLY A 339 0.78 -30.02 -50.72
CA GLY A 339 -0.38 -30.64 -51.35
C GLY A 339 -1.59 -30.77 -50.42
N ASP A 340 -2.64 -31.45 -50.91
CA ASP A 340 -3.87 -31.66 -50.14
C ASP A 340 -3.78 -32.81 -49.12
N ARG A 341 -2.74 -33.67 -49.22
CA ARG A 341 -2.53 -34.84 -48.34
C ARG A 341 -2.27 -34.44 -46.89
N LEU A 342 -1.51 -33.35 -46.69
CA LEU A 342 -1.15 -32.83 -45.38
C LEU A 342 -1.16 -31.30 -45.42
N ARG A 343 -1.87 -30.69 -44.47
CA ARG A 343 -2.07 -29.26 -44.33
C ARG A 343 -1.61 -28.82 -42.93
N PRO A 344 -0.36 -28.34 -42.79
CA PRO A 344 0.15 -27.77 -41.54
C PRO A 344 -0.51 -26.43 -41.21
N ASP A 345 -0.56 -26.07 -39.93
CA ASP A 345 -1.19 -24.82 -39.50
C ASP A 345 -0.48 -23.56 -40.08
N LEU A 346 0.86 -23.59 -40.21
CA LEU A 346 1.67 -22.50 -40.75
C LEU A 346 2.97 -23.00 -41.38
N LEU A 347 3.35 -22.46 -42.54
CA LEU A 347 4.66 -22.64 -43.16
C LEU A 347 5.38 -21.29 -43.30
N LEU A 348 6.69 -21.30 -43.09
CA LEU A 348 7.55 -20.15 -43.36
C LEU A 348 8.79 -20.58 -44.14
N VAL A 349 8.91 -20.12 -45.38
CA VAL A 349 10.10 -20.27 -46.22
C VAL A 349 10.99 -19.04 -46.03
N THR A 350 12.29 -19.24 -45.86
CA THR A 350 13.28 -18.14 -45.77
C THR A 350 14.17 -18.13 -47.01
N GLU A 351 14.76 -16.97 -47.36
CA GLU A 351 15.64 -16.83 -48.54
C GLU A 351 16.76 -17.88 -48.61
N ASN A 352 17.32 -18.28 -47.46
CA ASN A 352 18.31 -19.36 -47.34
C ASN A 352 17.70 -20.77 -47.50
N ARG A 353 16.69 -20.93 -48.36
CA ARG A 353 15.88 -22.15 -48.64
C ARG A 353 15.53 -23.00 -47.40
N CYS A 354 15.35 -22.37 -46.23
CA CYS A 354 14.99 -23.08 -45.00
C CYS A 354 13.49 -22.97 -44.75
N LEU A 355 12.82 -24.12 -44.71
CA LEU A 355 11.38 -24.30 -44.53
C LEU A 355 11.08 -24.64 -43.06
N TYR A 356 10.27 -23.81 -42.40
CA TYR A 356 9.71 -24.11 -41.09
C TYR A 356 8.27 -24.61 -41.25
N ILE A 357 8.02 -25.84 -40.77
CA ILE A 357 6.69 -26.45 -40.70
C ILE A 357 6.19 -26.29 -39.27
N LEU A 358 5.29 -25.32 -39.02
CA LEU A 358 4.73 -25.04 -37.70
C LEU A 358 3.34 -25.67 -37.56
N GLU A 359 3.18 -26.42 -36.48
CA GLU A 359 1.92 -27.06 -36.11
C GLU A 359 1.51 -26.56 -34.71
N LEU A 360 0.36 -25.92 -34.63
CA LEU A 360 -0.23 -25.35 -33.42
C LEU A 360 -1.11 -26.40 -32.72
N THR A 361 -1.22 -26.32 -31.39
CA THR A 361 -2.22 -27.08 -30.63
C THR A 361 -2.62 -26.29 -29.40
N VAL A 362 -3.89 -25.89 -29.29
CA VAL A 362 -4.43 -25.21 -28.09
C VAL A 362 -5.40 -26.16 -27.36
N GLY A 363 -4.82 -27.13 -26.66
CA GLY A 363 -5.52 -28.30 -26.11
C GLY A 363 -5.80 -28.24 -24.61
N TYR A 364 -6.65 -29.15 -24.12
CA TYR A 364 -6.81 -29.37 -22.68
C TYR A 364 -5.57 -30.07 -22.10
N GLU A 365 -5.20 -29.72 -20.87
CA GLU A 365 -3.90 -30.00 -20.26
C GLU A 365 -3.48 -31.49 -20.29
N SER A 366 -4.41 -32.41 -20.05
CA SER A 366 -4.15 -33.87 -20.03
C SER A 366 -3.78 -34.46 -21.40
N ASN A 367 -4.10 -33.77 -22.50
CA ASN A 367 -4.03 -34.33 -23.85
C ASN A 367 -2.82 -33.80 -24.64
N LEU A 368 -1.98 -32.95 -24.03
CA LEU A 368 -0.90 -32.23 -24.73
C LEU A 368 0.24 -33.13 -25.19
N LEU A 369 0.69 -34.09 -24.36
CA LEU A 369 1.77 -35.01 -24.71
C LEU A 369 1.34 -35.99 -25.82
N VAL A 370 0.15 -36.58 -25.70
CA VAL A 370 -0.39 -37.52 -26.68
C VAL A 370 -0.56 -36.84 -28.05
N ASN A 371 -1.10 -35.61 -28.07
CA ASN A 371 -1.19 -34.84 -29.32
C ASN A 371 0.17 -34.42 -29.86
N THR A 372 1.14 -34.04 -29.01
CA THR A 372 2.53 -33.74 -29.43
C THR A 372 3.15 -34.92 -30.18
N ASN A 373 3.08 -36.13 -29.60
CA ASN A 373 3.70 -37.32 -30.19
C ASN A 373 3.00 -37.72 -31.50
N ARG A 374 1.66 -37.72 -31.50
CA ARG A 374 0.84 -38.03 -32.69
C ARG A 374 1.06 -37.03 -33.83
N LYS A 375 1.09 -35.72 -33.56
CA LYS A 375 1.36 -34.68 -34.57
C LYS A 375 2.80 -34.78 -35.09
N ARG A 376 3.80 -35.05 -34.23
CA ARG A 376 5.19 -35.28 -34.69
C ARG A 376 5.30 -36.48 -35.64
N GLN A 377 4.60 -37.58 -35.36
CA GLN A 377 4.61 -38.75 -36.24
C GLN A 377 3.88 -38.48 -37.57
N LYS A 378 2.74 -37.77 -37.54
CA LYS A 378 1.93 -37.38 -38.72
C LYS A 378 2.75 -36.68 -39.83
N TYR A 379 3.73 -35.86 -39.45
CA TYR A 379 4.52 -35.07 -40.41
C TYR A 379 5.90 -35.64 -40.72
N ARG A 380 6.28 -36.79 -40.15
CA ARG A 380 7.63 -37.35 -40.37
C ARG A 380 7.94 -37.51 -41.86
N ASP A 381 7.01 -38.10 -42.60
CA ASP A 381 7.23 -38.45 -44.00
C ASP A 381 7.29 -37.18 -44.86
N LEU A 382 6.40 -36.21 -44.61
CA LEU A 382 6.42 -34.89 -45.26
C LEU A 382 7.73 -34.11 -45.02
N ILE A 383 8.33 -34.22 -43.83
CA ILE A 383 9.62 -33.57 -43.55
C ILE A 383 10.69 -34.16 -44.46
N ASN A 384 10.77 -35.49 -44.56
CA ASN A 384 11.72 -36.18 -45.44
C ASN A 384 11.46 -35.86 -46.92
N GLU A 385 10.18 -35.83 -47.35
CA GLU A 385 9.76 -35.49 -48.72
C GLU A 385 10.26 -34.08 -49.10
N GLN A 386 10.16 -33.11 -48.19
CA GLN A 386 10.55 -31.71 -48.43
C GLN A 386 12.07 -31.44 -48.29
N GLU A 387 12.86 -32.35 -47.70
CA GLU A 387 14.32 -32.23 -47.62
C GLU A 387 15.01 -32.39 -48.99
N ALA A 388 14.28 -32.86 -50.02
CA ALA A 388 14.75 -32.83 -51.41
C ALA A 388 14.72 -31.41 -52.04
N ASP A 389 13.77 -30.57 -51.63
CA ASP A 389 13.54 -29.23 -52.22
C ASP A 389 14.18 -28.09 -51.41
N TYR A 390 14.44 -28.29 -50.11
CA TYR A 390 14.83 -27.24 -49.17
C TYR A 390 16.07 -27.62 -48.38
N ASP A 391 17.12 -26.77 -48.43
CA ASP A 391 18.42 -26.94 -47.76
C ASP A 391 18.30 -27.39 -46.29
N LYS A 392 17.25 -26.93 -45.58
CA LYS A 392 16.94 -27.28 -44.19
C LYS A 392 15.43 -27.24 -43.94
N VAL A 393 14.80 -28.39 -43.69
CA VAL A 393 13.41 -28.46 -43.18
C VAL A 393 13.42 -28.52 -41.66
N LYS A 394 12.48 -27.84 -40.99
CA LYS A 394 12.38 -27.79 -39.52
C LYS A 394 10.94 -27.86 -39.01
N PHE A 395 10.62 -28.91 -38.28
CA PHE A 395 9.32 -29.05 -37.62
C PHE A 395 9.25 -28.31 -36.27
N VAL A 396 8.23 -27.48 -36.10
CA VAL A 396 8.01 -26.60 -34.95
C VAL A 396 6.64 -26.90 -34.32
N ASN A 397 6.61 -27.78 -33.31
CA ASN A 397 5.40 -28.04 -32.54
C ASN A 397 5.16 -26.93 -31.51
N LEU A 398 4.08 -26.17 -31.66
CA LEU A 398 3.63 -25.16 -30.71
C LEU A 398 2.45 -25.70 -29.89
N SER A 399 2.77 -26.62 -28.98
CA SER A 399 1.79 -27.23 -28.06
C SER A 399 1.55 -26.37 -26.83
N LEU A 400 0.34 -25.82 -26.76
CA LEU A 400 -0.15 -24.89 -25.75
C LEU A 400 -1.34 -25.49 -24.99
N SER A 401 -1.37 -25.26 -23.68
CA SER A 401 -2.55 -25.55 -22.86
C SER A 401 -3.69 -24.58 -23.17
N THR A 402 -4.89 -24.88 -22.67
CA THR A 402 -6.08 -24.02 -22.74
C THR A 402 -5.79 -22.61 -22.21
N LEU A 403 -5.03 -22.54 -21.12
CA LEU A 403 -4.60 -21.28 -20.50
C LEU A 403 -3.30 -20.72 -21.12
N GLY A 404 -2.81 -21.28 -22.23
CA GLY A 404 -1.59 -20.83 -22.89
C GLY A 404 -0.31 -21.21 -22.16
N VAL A 405 -0.29 -22.28 -21.36
CA VAL A 405 0.97 -22.80 -20.83
C VAL A 405 1.72 -23.54 -21.94
N PHE A 406 2.97 -23.14 -22.20
CA PHE A 406 3.82 -23.76 -23.22
C PHE A 406 4.34 -25.13 -22.75
N GLY A 407 4.27 -26.13 -23.61
CA GLY A 407 4.93 -27.42 -23.41
C GLY A 407 6.45 -27.36 -23.61
N ARG A 408 7.21 -28.23 -22.94
CA ARG A 408 8.68 -28.41 -23.14
C ARG A 408 9.03 -28.66 -24.62
N SER A 409 8.16 -29.33 -25.36
CA SER A 409 8.29 -29.55 -26.81
C SER A 409 8.33 -28.27 -27.67
N CYS A 410 8.04 -27.09 -27.11
CA CYS A 410 8.11 -25.79 -27.80
C CYS A 410 9.53 -25.21 -27.90
N GLU A 411 10.58 -25.90 -27.46
CA GLU A 411 11.98 -25.43 -27.59
C GLU A 411 12.36 -25.12 -29.05
N ASN A 412 11.84 -25.89 -30.02
CA ASN A 412 11.99 -25.61 -31.45
C ASN A 412 11.40 -24.25 -31.89
N PHE A 413 10.37 -23.74 -31.20
CA PHE A 413 9.77 -22.43 -31.49
C PHE A 413 10.68 -21.28 -31.05
N ASP A 414 11.39 -21.43 -29.93
CA ASP A 414 12.40 -20.46 -29.49
C ASP A 414 13.68 -20.54 -30.35
N GLY A 415 14.05 -21.73 -30.83
CA GLY A 415 15.06 -21.90 -31.88
C GLY A 415 14.67 -21.20 -33.19
N MET A 416 13.44 -21.39 -33.67
CA MET A 416 12.89 -20.73 -34.86
C MET A 416 12.97 -19.20 -34.72
N LEU A 417 12.36 -18.62 -33.69
CA LEU A 417 12.38 -17.16 -33.49
C LEU A 417 13.80 -16.59 -33.44
N SER A 418 14.73 -17.28 -32.78
CA SER A 418 16.15 -16.88 -32.73
C SER A 418 16.80 -16.88 -34.12
N SER A 419 16.54 -17.92 -34.92
CA SER A 419 17.07 -18.01 -36.29
C SER A 419 16.47 -17.00 -37.28
N LEU A 420 15.24 -16.53 -37.03
CA LEU A 420 14.58 -15.45 -37.76
C LEU A 420 15.06 -14.05 -37.32
N LYS A 421 16.15 -13.96 -36.55
CA LYS A 421 16.73 -12.72 -36.01
C LYS A 421 15.77 -11.92 -35.11
N CYS A 422 14.71 -12.54 -34.59
CA CYS A 422 13.81 -11.89 -33.64
C CYS A 422 14.53 -11.68 -32.29
N ASP A 423 14.62 -10.43 -31.83
CA ASP A 423 15.28 -10.14 -30.55
C ASP A 423 14.54 -10.77 -29.35
N ALA A 424 15.26 -10.92 -28.22
CA ALA A 424 14.74 -11.57 -27.03
C ALA A 424 13.56 -10.82 -26.36
N LYS A 425 13.38 -9.52 -26.62
CA LYS A 425 12.25 -8.69 -26.16
C LYS A 425 11.04 -8.89 -27.09
N TYR A 426 11.24 -9.07 -28.39
CA TYR A 426 10.21 -9.39 -29.38
C TYR A 426 9.70 -10.83 -29.23
N SER A 427 10.59 -11.83 -29.14
CA SER A 427 10.20 -13.22 -28.78
C SER A 427 9.39 -13.27 -27.48
N LYS A 428 9.79 -12.50 -26.47
CA LYS A 428 9.09 -12.38 -25.18
C LYS A 428 7.77 -11.58 -25.28
N TYR A 429 7.58 -10.74 -26.30
CA TYR A 429 6.30 -10.11 -26.62
C TYR A 429 5.36 -11.13 -27.29
N ILE A 430 5.82 -11.83 -28.33
CA ILE A 430 5.07 -12.85 -29.08
C ILE A 430 4.49 -13.89 -28.10
N LYS A 431 5.36 -14.53 -27.31
CA LYS A 431 4.93 -15.56 -26.35
C LYS A 431 3.95 -15.03 -25.30
N LYS A 432 4.04 -13.75 -24.90
CA LYS A 432 3.05 -13.13 -23.99
C LYS A 432 1.70 -12.89 -24.63
N GLN A 433 1.65 -12.49 -25.90
CA GLN A 433 0.39 -12.31 -26.60
C GLN A 433 -0.29 -13.65 -26.85
N ILE A 434 0.46 -14.71 -27.18
CA ILE A 434 -0.06 -16.08 -27.26
C ILE A 434 -0.76 -16.47 -25.95
N VAL A 435 -0.10 -16.33 -24.78
CA VAL A 435 -0.76 -16.61 -23.48
C VAL A 435 -2.01 -15.74 -23.27
N ASN A 436 -1.92 -14.44 -23.56
CA ASN A 436 -3.02 -13.49 -23.40
C ASN A 436 -4.24 -13.88 -24.26
N ILE A 437 -4.00 -14.30 -25.51
CA ILE A 437 -5.02 -14.79 -26.44
C ILE A 437 -5.61 -16.10 -25.91
N CYS A 438 -4.81 -17.12 -25.59
CA CYS A 438 -5.31 -18.40 -25.06
C CYS A 438 -6.21 -18.22 -23.83
N ILE A 439 -5.80 -17.41 -22.85
CA ILE A 439 -6.62 -17.17 -21.65
C ILE A 439 -7.89 -16.38 -22.00
N ARG A 440 -7.79 -15.31 -22.81
CA ARG A 440 -8.95 -14.48 -23.19
C ARG A 440 -9.97 -15.25 -24.03
N THR A 441 -9.51 -16.04 -24.99
CA THR A 441 -10.37 -16.86 -25.85
C THR A 441 -11.03 -17.97 -25.04
N SER A 442 -10.31 -18.69 -24.18
CA SER A 442 -10.89 -19.70 -23.28
C SER A 442 -11.87 -19.08 -22.26
N TYR A 443 -11.59 -17.88 -21.75
CA TYR A 443 -12.55 -17.11 -20.95
C TYR A 443 -13.77 -16.67 -21.77
N TYR A 444 -13.61 -16.29 -23.04
CA TYR A 444 -14.72 -15.93 -23.91
C TYR A 444 -15.59 -17.14 -24.27
N VAL A 445 -14.99 -18.28 -24.63
CA VAL A 445 -15.70 -19.57 -24.83
C VAL A 445 -16.54 -19.92 -23.59
N PHE A 446 -15.95 -19.72 -22.40
CA PHE A 446 -16.65 -19.91 -21.13
C PHE A 446 -17.77 -18.88 -20.89
N CYS A 447 -17.51 -17.58 -21.08
CA CYS A 447 -18.44 -16.50 -20.75
C CYS A 447 -19.42 -16.10 -21.85
N LYS A 448 -19.30 -16.59 -23.09
CA LYS A 448 -20.31 -16.41 -24.16
C LYS A 448 -21.71 -16.91 -23.76
N ARG A 449 -21.81 -17.66 -22.66
CA ARG A 449 -23.05 -18.09 -22.01
C ARG A 449 -23.89 -16.98 -21.33
N ASN A 450 -23.34 -15.81 -20.94
CA ASN A 450 -24.06 -14.67 -20.25
C ASN A 450 -23.24 -13.33 -20.27
N LYS A 451 -23.79 -12.12 -19.94
CA LYS A 451 -23.10 -10.79 -20.12
C LYS A 451 -23.29 -9.69 -18.99
N ASN A 452 -22.21 -8.92 -18.62
CA ASN A 452 -22.11 -7.53 -18.00
C ASN A 452 -22.27 -7.28 -16.43
N PHE A 453 -22.15 -6.14 -15.67
CA PHE A 453 -22.32 -4.62 -15.74
C PHE A 453 -21.60 -3.74 -14.62
N PRO A 454 -21.08 -2.50 -14.91
CA PRO A 454 -20.85 -1.31 -13.96
C PRO A 454 -21.08 0.12 -14.63
N VAL A 455 -20.85 1.40 -14.22
CA VAL A 455 -20.59 2.45 -13.11
C VAL A 455 -20.12 3.77 -13.91
N LEU A 456 -19.54 5.01 -13.68
CA LEU A 456 -19.07 6.16 -12.82
C LEU A 456 -17.75 6.34 -11.93
N LYS A 457 -16.74 7.23 -12.27
CA LYS A 457 -15.86 8.18 -11.41
C LYS A 457 -14.74 9.03 -12.20
N LYS A 458 -14.07 10.10 -11.61
CA LYS A 458 -12.70 10.73 -11.99
C LYS A 458 -12.10 11.82 -10.98
N GLY A 459 -11.02 12.63 -11.29
CA GLY A 459 -10.30 13.63 -10.37
C GLY A 459 -9.00 14.40 -10.89
N ILE A 460 -8.27 15.21 -10.06
CA ILE A 460 -7.07 16.11 -10.39
C ILE A 460 -5.75 15.36 -10.71
N LYS A 461 -4.68 16.07 -11.14
CA LYS A 461 -3.38 15.60 -11.65
C LYS A 461 -2.15 16.38 -11.12
N LEU A 462 -0.95 15.87 -11.40
CA LEU A 462 0.40 16.40 -11.12
C LEU A 462 1.36 15.93 -12.24
N PRO A 463 2.61 16.45 -12.34
CA PRO A 463 3.62 15.96 -13.30
C PRO A 463 3.87 14.45 -13.21
N GLN A 464 4.13 13.82 -14.35
CA GLN A 464 4.25 12.37 -14.52
C GLN A 464 5.63 11.89 -14.99
N ASN A 465 6.52 12.76 -15.49
CA ASN A 465 7.88 12.38 -15.91
C ASN A 465 8.96 13.37 -15.40
N ASP A 466 10.22 12.94 -15.45
CA ASP A 466 11.34 13.72 -14.87
C ASP A 466 11.75 14.94 -15.74
N ALA A 467 11.34 14.99 -17.01
CA ALA A 467 11.54 16.17 -17.86
C ALA A 467 10.61 17.32 -17.42
N GLU A 468 9.34 17.05 -17.14
CA GLU A 468 8.39 18.02 -16.55
C GLU A 468 8.89 18.56 -15.19
N TRP A 469 9.51 17.71 -14.36
CA TRP A 469 10.16 18.14 -13.11
C TRP A 469 11.41 18.98 -13.34
N SER A 470 12.19 18.69 -14.38
CA SER A 470 13.35 19.51 -14.77
C SER A 470 12.92 20.89 -15.28
N THR A 471 11.86 20.95 -16.09
CA THR A 471 11.23 22.22 -16.52
C THR A 471 10.71 23.01 -15.32
N ALA A 472 10.03 22.36 -14.38
CA ALA A 472 9.56 23.01 -13.15
C ALA A 472 10.72 23.57 -12.31
N ASN A 473 11.81 22.82 -12.14
CA ASN A 473 13.00 23.28 -11.44
C ASN A 473 13.65 24.49 -12.13
N ASN A 474 13.73 24.49 -13.46
CA ASN A 474 14.33 25.58 -14.23
C ASN A 474 13.44 26.84 -14.20
N TYR A 475 12.11 26.66 -14.25
CA TYR A 475 11.15 27.74 -14.02
C TYR A 475 11.30 28.33 -12.61
N PHE A 476 11.37 27.49 -11.55
CA PHE A 476 11.56 27.97 -10.19
C PHE A 476 12.91 28.68 -9.99
N LYS A 477 13.98 28.24 -10.66
CA LYS A 477 15.25 28.97 -10.70
C LYS A 477 15.04 30.39 -11.25
N PHE A 478 14.58 30.50 -12.50
CA PHE A 478 14.39 31.78 -13.18
C PHE A 478 13.42 32.71 -12.45
N ALA A 479 12.26 32.19 -12.02
CA ALA A 479 11.21 32.95 -11.38
C ALA A 479 11.66 33.54 -10.03
N LEU A 480 12.41 32.77 -9.22
CA LEU A 480 12.86 33.21 -7.89
C LEU A 480 14.15 34.04 -7.94
N GLU A 481 15.10 33.74 -8.84
CA GLU A 481 16.32 34.55 -8.99
C GLU A 481 16.02 35.97 -9.49
N LEU A 482 15.02 36.15 -10.38
CA LEU A 482 14.69 37.45 -10.95
C LEU A 482 13.60 38.22 -10.17
N ASN A 483 12.54 37.54 -9.71
CA ASN A 483 11.36 38.21 -9.14
C ASN A 483 11.22 38.09 -7.62
N ALA A 484 12.06 37.26 -6.96
CA ALA A 484 12.05 37.05 -5.51
C ALA A 484 13.47 36.98 -4.89
N PRO A 485 14.39 37.93 -5.18
CA PRO A 485 15.72 37.92 -4.59
C PRO A 485 15.64 38.10 -3.07
N ILE A 486 16.32 37.22 -2.32
CA ILE A 486 16.28 37.19 -0.85
C ILE A 486 16.90 38.49 -0.29
N ARG A 487 16.05 39.34 0.30
CA ARG A 487 16.48 40.60 0.95
C ARG A 487 16.50 40.41 2.45
N ALA A 488 17.65 40.62 3.09
CA ALA A 488 17.80 40.45 4.54
C ALA A 488 16.88 41.37 5.39
N GLN A 489 16.35 42.45 4.80
CA GLN A 489 15.39 43.35 5.45
C GLN A 489 13.93 42.88 5.33
N ASP A 490 13.62 41.93 4.44
CA ASP A 490 12.27 41.36 4.24
C ASP A 490 12.33 39.90 3.74
N LEU A 491 12.58 38.99 4.69
CA LEU A 491 12.42 37.54 4.46
C LEU A 491 10.95 37.14 4.27
N SER A 492 10.01 37.98 4.72
CA SER A 492 8.59 37.67 4.82
C SER A 492 7.92 37.62 3.44
N SER A 493 8.10 38.65 2.61
CA SER A 493 7.65 38.61 1.20
C SER A 493 8.35 37.50 0.40
N SER A 494 9.65 37.32 0.64
CA SER A 494 10.49 36.28 0.01
C SER A 494 9.95 34.85 0.21
N ILE A 495 9.25 34.58 1.32
CA ILE A 495 8.61 33.29 1.63
C ILE A 495 7.22 33.18 1.00
N LEU A 496 6.43 34.27 0.99
CA LEU A 496 5.10 34.27 0.38
C LEU A 496 5.17 34.07 -1.15
N GLN A 497 6.14 34.71 -1.80
CA GLN A 497 6.39 34.55 -3.24
C GLN A 497 6.75 33.11 -3.62
N LEU A 498 7.61 32.44 -2.83
CA LEU A 498 7.96 31.04 -3.01
C LEU A 498 6.73 30.11 -3.04
N ASN A 499 5.76 30.32 -2.16
CA ASN A 499 4.55 29.49 -2.11
C ASN A 499 3.68 29.65 -3.36
N ASN A 500 3.41 30.90 -3.75
CA ASN A 500 2.54 31.22 -4.88
C ASN A 500 3.12 30.72 -6.21
N VAL A 501 4.44 30.89 -6.42
CA VAL A 501 5.15 30.43 -7.63
C VAL A 501 5.06 28.92 -7.81
N VAL A 502 5.06 28.13 -6.72
CA VAL A 502 5.03 26.67 -6.78
C VAL A 502 3.62 26.10 -6.91
N TYR A 503 2.60 26.66 -6.23
CA TYR A 503 1.22 26.16 -6.34
C TYR A 503 0.62 26.44 -7.73
N ASN A 504 0.67 27.70 -8.18
CA ASN A 504 0.04 28.12 -9.43
C ASN A 504 0.62 27.36 -10.63
N TYR A 505 1.95 27.22 -10.69
CA TYR A 505 2.62 26.42 -11.73
C TYR A 505 2.05 25.00 -11.88
N PHE A 506 1.64 24.32 -10.79
CA PHE A 506 1.03 23.00 -10.88
C PHE A 506 -0.48 23.01 -11.13
N ALA A 507 -1.21 24.03 -10.67
CA ALA A 507 -2.63 24.21 -11.01
C ALA A 507 -2.80 24.52 -12.51
N ASP A 508 -2.07 25.51 -13.02
CA ASP A 508 -2.21 26.04 -14.38
C ASP A 508 -1.78 25.02 -15.44
N ASN A 509 -0.66 24.31 -15.20
CA ASN A 509 -0.12 23.36 -16.18
C ASN A 509 -0.75 21.94 -16.10
N PHE A 510 -1.49 21.58 -15.03
CA PHE A 510 -2.00 20.20 -14.86
C PHE A 510 -3.51 20.09 -14.50
N GLY A 511 -4.19 21.18 -14.14
CA GLY A 511 -5.65 21.31 -14.08
C GLY A 511 -6.33 20.90 -12.76
N HIS A 512 -7.63 20.61 -12.81
CA HIS A 512 -8.52 20.38 -11.64
C HIS A 512 -9.39 19.09 -11.73
N ALA A 513 -10.39 18.95 -10.85
CA ALA A 513 -10.95 17.66 -10.37
C ALA A 513 -12.33 17.22 -10.90
N GLU A 514 -13.03 18.09 -11.63
CA GLU A 514 -14.24 18.66 -11.02
C GLU A 514 -15.61 18.01 -11.27
N LYS A 515 -16.51 18.35 -10.35
CA LYS A 515 -17.97 18.42 -10.51
C LYS A 515 -18.49 19.66 -9.75
N VAL A 516 -18.96 20.68 -10.47
CA VAL A 516 -20.20 21.48 -10.22
C VAL A 516 -20.45 22.32 -11.51
N PRO A 517 -21.69 22.53 -11.98
CA PRO A 517 -22.01 23.50 -13.03
C PRO A 517 -22.69 24.79 -12.50
N ASP A 518 -22.69 25.83 -13.33
CA ASP A 518 -23.19 27.19 -13.04
C ASP A 518 -24.70 27.29 -12.70
N LYS A 519 -25.02 28.21 -11.78
CA LYS A 519 -26.33 28.46 -11.17
C LYS A 519 -27.30 29.21 -12.08
N ALA A 520 -26.85 30.20 -12.86
CA ALA A 520 -27.74 30.99 -13.71
C ALA A 520 -28.45 30.11 -14.78
N LEU A 521 -27.71 29.14 -15.31
CA LEU A 521 -28.24 28.15 -16.25
C LEU A 521 -29.13 27.09 -15.58
N VAL A 522 -28.91 26.77 -14.29
CA VAL A 522 -29.86 25.94 -13.53
C VAL A 522 -31.22 26.61 -13.51
N ASP A 523 -31.29 27.86 -13.08
CA ASP A 523 -32.57 28.53 -12.84
C ASP A 523 -33.36 28.76 -14.16
N LYS A 524 -32.68 29.06 -15.27
CA LYS A 524 -33.28 29.23 -16.61
C LYS A 524 -33.91 27.95 -17.20
N TYR A 525 -33.48 26.77 -16.75
CA TYR A 525 -33.88 25.47 -17.36
C TYR A 525 -34.43 24.44 -16.37
N ARG A 526 -34.42 24.70 -15.06
CA ARG A 526 -34.79 23.80 -13.96
C ARG A 526 -36.11 23.08 -14.22
N ASP A 527 -37.14 23.80 -14.61
CA ASP A 527 -38.52 23.30 -14.62
C ASP A 527 -39.01 22.84 -16.01
N GLN A 528 -38.19 23.01 -17.06
CA GLN A 528 -38.56 22.56 -18.41
C GLN A 528 -38.64 21.03 -18.49
N THR A 529 -39.70 20.50 -19.13
CA THR A 529 -39.87 19.05 -19.35
C THR A 529 -38.89 18.54 -20.42
N GLY A 530 -38.63 17.23 -20.46
CA GLY A 530 -37.69 16.63 -21.43
C GLY A 530 -38.04 16.94 -22.89
N GLN A 531 -39.32 16.98 -23.25
CA GLN A 531 -39.76 17.38 -24.59
C GLN A 531 -39.53 18.88 -24.88
N LYS A 532 -39.79 19.77 -23.89
CA LYS A 532 -39.46 21.21 -24.00
C LYS A 532 -37.95 21.40 -24.16
N LEU A 533 -37.13 20.80 -23.29
CA LEU A 533 -35.67 20.84 -23.36
C LEU A 533 -35.11 20.30 -24.68
N LYS A 534 -35.73 19.27 -25.30
CA LYS A 534 -35.34 18.76 -26.62
C LYS A 534 -35.63 19.77 -27.74
N LYS A 535 -36.75 20.50 -27.68
CA LYS A 535 -37.05 21.63 -28.59
C LYS A 535 -36.09 22.81 -28.34
N SER A 536 -35.87 23.20 -27.09
CA SER A 536 -34.92 24.25 -26.68
C SER A 536 -33.51 23.96 -27.23
N LEU A 537 -32.99 22.74 -27.04
CA LEU A 537 -31.68 22.34 -27.55
C LEU A 537 -31.59 22.38 -29.09
N LYS A 538 -32.65 21.99 -29.81
CA LYS A 538 -32.66 22.08 -31.28
C LYS A 538 -32.65 23.54 -31.74
N LYS A 539 -33.39 24.44 -31.07
CA LYS A 539 -33.38 25.88 -31.36
C LYS A 539 -32.01 26.50 -31.10
N LEU A 540 -31.43 26.28 -29.91
CA LEU A 540 -30.11 26.82 -29.54
C LEU A 540 -28.98 26.39 -30.49
N LYS A 541 -29.03 25.13 -30.98
CA LYS A 541 -28.08 24.63 -31.99
C LYS A 541 -28.27 25.23 -33.38
N LEU A 542 -29.48 25.64 -33.75
CA LEU A 542 -29.77 26.30 -35.03
C LEU A 542 -29.44 27.80 -34.99
N SER A 543 -29.54 28.43 -33.81
CA SER A 543 -29.23 29.85 -33.60
C SER A 543 -27.80 30.12 -33.13
N ASN A 544 -26.89 29.15 -33.28
CA ASN A 544 -25.48 29.23 -32.89
C ASN A 544 -25.22 29.81 -31.48
N ALA A 545 -26.08 29.45 -30.52
CA ALA A 545 -26.05 30.01 -29.17
C ALA A 545 -24.81 29.57 -28.37
N GLU A 546 -24.58 30.25 -27.25
CA GLU A 546 -23.41 30.08 -26.39
C GLU A 546 -23.04 28.60 -26.11
N PRO A 547 -21.80 28.14 -26.41
CA PRO A 547 -21.43 26.73 -26.32
C PRO A 547 -21.59 26.13 -24.91
N HIS A 548 -21.48 26.96 -23.87
CA HIS A 548 -21.67 26.54 -22.48
C HIS A 548 -23.15 26.31 -22.14
N GLU A 549 -24.06 27.17 -22.61
CA GLU A 549 -25.51 27.00 -22.52
C GLU A 549 -26.00 25.79 -23.33
N ILE A 550 -25.53 25.62 -24.58
CA ILE A 550 -25.84 24.42 -25.39
C ILE A 550 -25.41 23.14 -24.67
N LYS A 551 -24.22 23.12 -24.06
CA LYS A 551 -23.73 21.98 -23.27
C LYS A 551 -24.59 21.75 -22.03
N TYR A 552 -25.02 22.82 -21.34
CA TYR A 552 -25.86 22.75 -20.15
C TYR A 552 -27.25 22.19 -20.48
N VAL A 553 -28.01 22.82 -21.40
CA VAL A 553 -29.36 22.35 -21.80
C VAL A 553 -29.30 20.91 -22.30
N SER A 554 -28.24 20.53 -23.02
CA SER A 554 -28.02 19.16 -23.43
C SER A 554 -27.73 18.22 -22.26
N ARG A 555 -27.00 18.64 -21.22
CA ARG A 555 -26.78 17.88 -19.97
C ARG A 555 -28.10 17.68 -19.21
N THR A 556 -28.83 18.75 -18.92
CA THR A 556 -30.10 18.71 -18.16
C THR A 556 -31.19 17.93 -18.89
N LEU A 557 -31.25 18.01 -20.23
CA LEU A 557 -32.09 17.14 -21.07
C LEU A 557 -31.77 15.66 -20.86
N ARG A 558 -30.49 15.29 -20.91
CA ARG A 558 -30.04 13.91 -20.70
C ARG A 558 -30.29 13.44 -19.27
N GLU A 559 -30.19 14.32 -18.28
CA GLU A 559 -30.47 14.01 -16.87
C GLU A 559 -31.96 13.80 -16.62
N LYS A 560 -32.86 14.65 -17.14
CA LYS A 560 -34.31 14.39 -17.01
C LYS A 560 -34.78 13.14 -17.77
N LEU A 561 -34.22 12.86 -18.95
CA LEU A 561 -34.48 11.61 -19.68
C LEU A 561 -33.94 10.38 -18.92
N ARG A 562 -32.78 10.51 -18.26
CA ARG A 562 -32.17 9.46 -17.45
C ARG A 562 -32.97 9.15 -16.18
N ASN A 563 -33.47 10.18 -15.48
CA ASN A 563 -34.32 10.00 -14.31
C ASN A 563 -35.65 9.33 -14.68
N ALA A 564 -36.25 9.71 -15.83
CA ALA A 564 -37.44 9.02 -16.35
C ALA A 564 -37.19 7.53 -16.66
N SER A 565 -35.96 7.15 -17.01
CA SER A 565 -35.54 5.74 -17.16
C SER A 565 -35.09 5.04 -15.87
N GLN A 566 -35.09 5.72 -14.71
CA GLN A 566 -34.72 5.11 -13.43
C GLN A 566 -35.91 4.58 -12.63
N ASN A 567 -37.14 5.06 -12.86
CA ASN A 567 -38.34 4.60 -12.14
C ASN A 567 -38.87 3.22 -12.61
N ASN A 568 -38.32 2.66 -13.70
CA ASN A 568 -38.78 1.38 -14.28
C ASN A 568 -37.74 0.24 -14.13
N LEU A 569 -36.74 0.41 -13.26
CA LEU A 569 -35.60 -0.52 -13.10
C LEU A 569 -35.21 -0.78 -11.63
N ASP A 570 -36.18 -0.71 -10.71
CA ASP A 570 -36.10 -1.50 -9.46
C ASP A 570 -36.23 -3.01 -9.78
N ASP A 571 -36.91 -3.34 -10.88
CA ASP A 571 -36.90 -4.67 -11.48
C ASP A 571 -35.77 -4.83 -12.52
N GLN A 572 -35.02 -5.93 -12.37
CA GLN A 572 -34.07 -6.52 -13.33
C GLN A 572 -32.71 -5.81 -13.56
N THR A 573 -31.65 -6.62 -13.67
CA THR A 573 -30.24 -6.20 -13.56
C THR A 573 -29.45 -6.31 -14.87
N THR A 574 -28.35 -5.54 -14.98
CA THR A 574 -27.31 -5.53 -16.06
C THR A 574 -27.74 -4.89 -17.41
N GLN A 575 -26.95 -4.10 -18.16
CA GLN A 575 -25.66 -4.43 -18.82
C GLN A 575 -24.79 -3.21 -19.33
N ASN A 576 -23.63 -2.94 -18.69
CA ASN A 576 -22.44 -2.11 -19.12
C ASN A 576 -22.57 -0.57 -19.39
N HIS A 577 -21.50 0.26 -19.55
CA HIS A 577 -20.16 0.32 -18.91
C HIS A 577 -19.42 1.69 -19.12
N ASN A 578 -19.43 2.56 -18.09
CA ASN A 578 -18.30 3.19 -17.36
C ASN A 578 -16.96 3.67 -17.98
N GLU A 579 -16.41 4.77 -17.43
CA GLU A 579 -14.97 4.92 -17.13
C GLU A 579 -14.67 4.83 -15.61
N VAL A 580 -14.21 3.66 -15.15
CA VAL A 580 -13.90 3.46 -13.72
C VAL A 580 -12.71 4.33 -13.30
N PHE A 581 -12.78 4.98 -12.14
CA PHE A 581 -11.55 5.37 -11.41
C PHE A 581 -10.81 4.08 -11.07
N ASN A 582 -9.71 3.84 -11.77
CA ASN A 582 -8.98 2.58 -11.70
C ASN A 582 -8.20 2.50 -10.37
N HIS A 583 -8.88 2.00 -9.36
CA HIS A 583 -8.38 1.76 -8.00
C HIS A 583 -7.08 0.92 -7.98
N ASP A 584 -6.94 -0.01 -8.92
CA ASP A 584 -5.77 -0.89 -9.07
C ASP A 584 -4.51 -0.16 -9.58
N ASN A 585 -4.66 0.79 -10.50
CA ASN A 585 -3.57 1.63 -10.98
C ASN A 585 -2.95 2.47 -9.84
N TYR A 586 -3.77 2.92 -8.87
CA TYR A 586 -3.27 3.64 -7.70
C TYR A 586 -2.53 2.72 -6.71
N ILE A 587 -2.97 1.47 -6.51
CA ILE A 587 -2.19 0.47 -5.76
C ILE A 587 -0.82 0.23 -6.40
N GLY A 588 -0.75 0.16 -7.73
CA GLY A 588 0.50 -0.02 -8.46
C GLY A 588 1.46 1.17 -8.33
N ARG A 589 0.94 2.40 -8.30
CA ARG A 589 1.74 3.65 -8.25
C ARG A 589 2.12 4.10 -6.84
N ASN A 590 1.20 4.02 -5.87
CA ASN A 590 1.42 4.46 -4.49
C ASN A 590 0.64 3.57 -3.50
N PHE A 591 1.06 2.30 -3.41
CA PHE A 591 0.46 1.30 -2.51
C PHE A 591 0.18 1.84 -1.10
N TRP A 592 1.21 2.35 -0.40
CA TRP A 592 1.08 2.73 1.00
C TRP A 592 0.20 3.97 1.22
N GLY A 593 0.30 4.99 0.36
CA GLY A 593 -0.54 6.20 0.48
C GLY A 593 -2.01 5.89 0.18
N TYR A 594 -2.27 5.16 -0.91
CA TYR A 594 -3.61 4.76 -1.31
C TYR A 594 -4.28 3.84 -0.26
N VAL A 595 -3.58 2.79 0.19
CA VAL A 595 -4.13 1.83 1.17
C VAL A 595 -4.34 2.49 2.53
N LYS A 596 -3.46 3.41 2.96
CA LYS A 596 -3.68 4.18 4.19
C LYS A 596 -4.89 5.10 4.11
N ASN A 597 -5.08 5.82 3.00
CA ASN A 597 -6.22 6.71 2.78
C ASN A 597 -7.55 5.94 2.84
N ILE A 598 -7.59 4.73 2.27
CA ILE A 598 -8.83 3.94 2.18
C ILE A 598 -9.11 3.08 3.41
N LEU A 599 -8.10 2.47 4.05
CA LEU A 599 -8.31 1.61 5.23
C LEU A 599 -8.30 2.39 6.55
N ASN A 600 -7.50 3.46 6.66
CA ASN A 600 -7.64 4.45 7.75
C ASN A 600 -8.50 5.62 7.30
N LYS A 601 -9.53 5.34 6.47
CA LYS A 601 -10.61 6.29 6.26
C LYS A 601 -11.52 6.29 7.48
N ASN A 602 -10.94 6.69 8.61
CA ASN A 602 -11.72 7.27 9.69
C ASN A 602 -12.48 8.42 9.02
N THR A 603 -13.81 8.30 8.96
CA THR A 603 -14.66 9.48 9.04
C THR A 603 -14.18 10.22 10.29
N SER A 604 -13.39 11.28 10.08
CA SER A 604 -12.89 12.10 11.17
C SER A 604 -14.12 12.75 11.76
N LEU A 605 -14.62 12.19 12.87
CA LEU A 605 -15.87 12.60 13.48
C LEU A 605 -15.79 14.10 13.71
N LEU A 606 -16.59 14.84 12.95
CA LEU A 606 -16.47 16.28 12.90
C LEU A 606 -16.85 16.85 14.28
N PRO A 607 -16.16 17.90 14.74
CA PRO A 607 -16.58 18.60 15.94
C PRO A 607 -17.99 19.14 15.74
N THR A 608 -18.90 18.82 16.65
CA THR A 608 -20.29 19.29 16.60
C THR A 608 -20.49 20.62 17.34
N PHE A 609 -19.43 21.13 17.98
CA PHE A 609 -19.39 22.45 18.59
C PHE A 609 -19.13 23.56 17.55
N SER A 610 -19.61 24.76 17.83
CA SER A 610 -19.49 25.91 16.92
C SER A 610 -18.05 26.47 16.81
N MET A 611 -17.84 27.27 15.77
CA MET A 611 -16.61 28.06 15.59
C MET A 611 -16.32 28.98 16.79
N ILE A 612 -17.36 29.55 17.42
CA ILE A 612 -17.22 30.50 18.54
C ILE A 612 -16.80 29.77 19.82
N GLU A 613 -17.41 28.62 20.12
CA GLU A 613 -17.02 27.78 21.25
C GLU A 613 -15.59 27.24 21.05
N CYS A 614 -15.27 26.78 19.84
CA CYS A 614 -13.92 26.35 19.47
C CYS A 614 -12.88 27.47 19.69
N LEU A 615 -13.13 28.65 19.14
CA LEU A 615 -12.27 29.83 19.30
C LEU A 615 -12.09 30.21 20.78
N THR A 616 -13.16 30.18 21.56
CA THR A 616 -13.15 30.52 22.99
C THR A 616 -12.36 29.50 23.81
N TYR A 617 -12.60 28.21 23.57
CA TYR A 617 -11.86 27.13 24.22
C TYR A 617 -10.36 27.24 23.92
N PHE A 618 -9.98 27.32 22.65
CA PHE A 618 -8.57 27.30 22.27
C PHE A 618 -7.83 28.62 22.55
N LYS A 619 -8.47 29.79 22.51
CA LYS A 619 -7.88 31.04 23.04
C LYS A 619 -7.49 30.88 24.52
N ARG A 620 -8.40 30.36 25.35
CA ARG A 620 -8.13 30.10 26.78
C ARG A 620 -7.10 28.99 27.01
N THR A 621 -7.09 27.96 26.17
CA THR A 621 -6.17 26.81 26.34
C THR A 621 -4.75 27.10 25.84
N LEU A 622 -4.57 28.06 24.91
CA LEU A 622 -3.28 28.45 24.33
C LEU A 622 -2.72 29.78 24.87
N SER A 623 -3.48 30.56 25.64
CA SER A 623 -3.01 31.81 26.26
C SER A 623 -1.85 31.57 27.25
N ALA A 624 -0.89 32.50 27.31
CA ALA A 624 0.20 32.46 28.29
C ALA A 624 -0.32 32.56 29.73
N ILE A 625 0.42 31.96 30.66
CA ILE A 625 0.15 32.01 32.10
C ILE A 625 1.45 32.44 32.81
N ASN A 626 1.37 33.44 33.70
CA ASN A 626 2.48 33.96 34.50
C ASN A 626 3.73 34.39 33.69
N THR A 627 3.52 35.21 32.67
CA THR A 627 4.54 35.79 31.77
C THR A 627 5.77 36.37 32.49
N HIS A 628 5.56 37.03 33.64
CA HIS A 628 6.60 37.79 34.34
C HIS A 628 7.46 36.99 35.33
N LYS A 629 7.34 35.65 35.38
CA LYS A 629 8.14 34.80 36.29
C LYS A 629 8.98 33.79 35.50
N LEU A 630 10.30 33.84 35.69
CA LEU A 630 11.23 32.80 35.23
C LEU A 630 11.04 31.51 36.04
N PHE A 631 11.32 30.36 35.43
CA PHE A 631 11.15 29.06 36.08
C PHE A 631 12.45 28.62 36.74
N CYS A 632 12.60 28.95 38.04
CA CYS A 632 13.71 28.42 38.83
C CYS A 632 13.71 26.88 38.80
N ILE A 633 14.83 26.29 38.40
CA ILE A 633 15.06 24.84 38.52
C ILE A 633 15.01 24.46 40.01
N PRO A 634 14.21 23.46 40.43
CA PRO A 634 14.14 23.04 41.82
C PRO A 634 15.51 22.59 42.35
N SER A 635 15.84 22.98 43.60
CA SER A 635 17.12 22.70 44.24
C SER A 635 17.47 21.21 44.43
N GLY A 636 16.47 20.32 44.33
CA GLY A 636 16.66 18.87 44.34
C GLY A 636 17.02 18.25 42.98
N ILE A 637 17.09 19.04 41.89
CA ILE A 637 17.62 18.57 40.61
C ILE A 637 19.16 18.74 40.64
N PRO A 638 19.96 17.70 40.35
CA PRO A 638 21.42 17.81 40.28
C PRO A 638 21.87 18.90 39.32
N LYS A 639 22.99 19.58 39.61
CA LYS A 639 23.62 20.46 38.61
C LYS A 639 24.34 19.60 37.56
N LEU A 640 24.29 20.03 36.30
CA LEU A 640 25.15 19.48 35.25
C LEU A 640 26.59 20.02 35.43
N SER A 641 27.55 19.31 34.82
CA SER A 641 28.93 19.78 34.66
C SER A 641 29.04 20.71 33.46
N GLU A 642 30.02 21.61 33.45
CA GLU A 642 30.32 22.42 32.27
C GLU A 642 30.59 21.55 31.02
N PRO A 643 30.23 22.03 29.82
CA PRO A 643 30.38 21.27 28.59
C PRO A 643 31.86 21.10 28.20
N VAL A 644 32.24 19.84 27.91
CA VAL A 644 33.55 19.46 27.38
C VAL A 644 33.64 19.75 25.88
N ILE A 645 32.50 19.69 25.17
CA ILE A 645 32.39 19.91 23.74
C ILE A 645 31.46 21.10 23.50
N ASN A 646 32.01 22.19 22.95
CA ASN A 646 31.28 23.41 22.63
C ASN A 646 30.15 23.18 21.61
N PHE A 647 29.12 24.02 21.67
CA PHE A 647 28.01 24.02 20.72
C PHE A 647 28.44 24.61 19.37
N ASP A 648 28.03 23.99 18.26
CA ASP A 648 28.26 24.49 16.90
C ASP A 648 27.36 25.70 16.58
N LEU A 649 27.96 26.90 16.51
CA LEU A 649 27.26 28.16 16.26
C LEU A 649 27.21 28.54 14.77
N GLU A 650 27.78 27.74 13.86
CA GLU A 650 27.80 28.03 12.43
C GLU A 650 26.41 27.82 11.77
N PRO A 651 26.06 28.62 10.75
CA PRO A 651 24.81 28.43 10.02
C PRO A 651 24.80 27.11 9.24
N PRO A 652 23.63 26.47 9.07
CA PRO A 652 23.56 25.17 8.41
C PRO A 652 24.04 25.22 6.96
N THR A 653 24.91 24.27 6.63
CA THR A 653 25.38 24.05 5.26
C THR A 653 24.27 23.54 4.34
N TYR A 654 24.38 23.83 3.05
CA TYR A 654 23.55 23.24 2.00
C TYR A 654 23.46 21.71 2.09
N ARG A 655 24.54 21.03 2.53
CA ARG A 655 24.58 19.58 2.73
C ARG A 655 23.68 19.14 3.89
N GLN A 656 23.67 19.85 5.02
CA GLN A 656 22.77 19.58 6.16
C GLN A 656 21.31 19.82 5.75
N VAL A 657 20.99 20.97 5.15
CA VAL A 657 19.64 21.32 4.66
C VAL A 657 19.12 20.28 3.66
N THR A 658 19.91 19.97 2.62
CA THR A 658 19.60 18.94 1.62
C THR A 658 19.38 17.56 2.25
N ASN A 659 20.17 17.18 3.24
CA ASN A 659 20.02 15.88 3.92
C ASN A 659 18.72 15.80 4.74
N ILE A 660 18.28 16.91 5.35
CA ILE A 660 16.98 16.98 6.03
C ILE A 660 15.85 16.81 5.02
N ILE A 661 15.82 17.61 3.95
CA ILE A 661 14.79 17.55 2.90
C ILE A 661 14.71 16.15 2.28
N ARG A 662 15.86 15.52 1.99
CA ARG A 662 15.93 14.13 1.50
C ARG A 662 15.34 13.12 2.48
N ARG A 663 15.56 13.27 3.80
CA ARG A 663 15.05 12.37 4.86
C ARG A 663 13.58 12.60 5.23
N MET A 664 13.00 13.78 4.99
CA MET A 664 11.58 14.06 5.29
C MET A 664 10.63 13.10 4.56
N LYS A 665 9.51 12.72 5.20
CA LYS A 665 8.55 11.75 4.66
C LYS A 665 7.72 12.37 3.52
N ALA A 666 7.81 11.82 2.31
CA ALA A 666 7.13 12.33 1.11
C ALA A 666 5.58 12.31 1.16
N CYS A 667 5.00 11.70 2.20
CA CYS A 667 3.56 11.60 2.44
C CYS A 667 3.07 12.48 3.61
N ALA A 668 3.85 13.48 4.03
CA ALA A 668 3.35 14.51 4.95
C ALA A 668 2.30 15.38 4.24
N SER A 669 1.22 15.71 4.94
CA SER A 669 0.27 16.73 4.47
C SER A 669 0.97 18.09 4.38
N PRO A 670 0.69 18.91 3.35
CA PRO A 670 1.14 20.30 3.31
C PRO A 670 0.46 21.13 4.40
N CYS A 671 0.92 22.36 4.61
CA CYS A 671 0.15 23.31 5.41
C CYS A 671 -1.06 23.78 4.59
N PRO A 672 -2.27 23.91 5.16
CA PRO A 672 -3.40 24.49 4.45
C PRO A 672 -3.16 25.91 3.92
N LEU A 673 -2.22 26.67 4.52
CA LEU A 673 -1.82 28.02 4.10
C LEU A 673 -0.88 28.05 2.88
N ASP A 674 -0.12 26.97 2.62
CA ASP A 674 0.90 26.93 1.55
C ASP A 674 0.60 25.89 0.46
N GLN A 675 -0.16 24.84 0.78
CA GLN A 675 -0.40 23.65 -0.05
C GLN A 675 0.88 23.00 -0.62
N LEU A 676 2.06 23.34 -0.10
CA LEU A 676 3.34 22.91 -0.63
C LEU A 676 3.68 21.50 -0.16
N SER A 677 3.51 20.53 -1.06
CA SER A 677 4.03 19.19 -0.83
C SER A 677 5.56 19.22 -0.75
N ILE A 678 6.11 18.53 0.24
CA ILE A 678 7.53 18.17 0.33
C ILE A 678 8.06 17.46 -0.94
N ILE A 679 7.17 16.91 -1.79
CA ILE A 679 7.53 16.37 -3.12
C ILE A 679 8.15 17.46 -4.01
N CYS A 680 7.65 18.69 -3.98
CA CYS A 680 8.17 19.80 -4.78
C CYS A 680 9.64 20.08 -4.44
N PHE A 681 9.95 20.27 -3.15
CA PHE A 681 11.31 20.45 -2.66
C PHE A 681 12.22 19.26 -3.02
N LYS A 682 11.75 18.02 -2.84
CA LYS A 682 12.51 16.80 -3.19
C LYS A 682 12.79 16.64 -4.69
N ARG A 683 11.98 17.25 -5.56
CA ARG A 683 12.07 17.11 -7.01
C ARG A 683 12.72 18.30 -7.72
N CYS A 684 12.78 19.46 -7.07
CA CYS A 684 13.37 20.68 -7.62
C CYS A 684 14.57 21.12 -6.77
N PRO A 685 15.80 20.64 -7.05
CA PRO A 685 17.01 20.95 -6.27
C PRO A 685 17.27 22.44 -6.04
N PHE A 686 16.83 23.34 -6.93
CA PHE A 686 16.97 24.79 -6.73
C PHE A 686 16.30 25.25 -5.42
N LEU A 687 15.17 24.63 -5.03
CA LEU A 687 14.47 24.94 -3.78
C LEU A 687 15.28 24.57 -2.53
N HIS A 688 16.28 23.67 -2.64
CA HIS A 688 17.24 23.45 -1.56
C HIS A 688 18.20 24.63 -1.41
N THR A 689 18.67 25.19 -2.52
CA THR A 689 19.61 26.33 -2.53
C THR A 689 18.92 27.57 -1.95
N TYR A 690 17.76 27.94 -2.48
CA TYR A 690 16.97 29.06 -2.00
C TYR A 690 16.65 28.94 -0.49
N LEU A 691 16.20 27.77 -0.04
CA LEU A 691 15.92 27.54 1.38
C LEU A 691 17.18 27.55 2.26
N THR A 692 18.35 27.18 1.75
CA THR A 692 19.62 27.29 2.49
C THR A 692 19.96 28.75 2.76
N GLU A 693 19.85 29.63 1.76
CA GLU A 693 20.17 31.06 1.93
C GLU A 693 19.13 31.81 2.78
N VAL A 694 17.84 31.42 2.69
CA VAL A 694 16.81 31.91 3.64
C VAL A 694 17.16 31.49 5.07
N ILE A 695 17.52 30.22 5.33
CA ILE A 695 17.90 29.77 6.67
C ILE A 695 19.18 30.46 7.18
N ARG A 696 20.18 30.69 6.32
CA ARG A 696 21.38 31.47 6.67
C ARG A 696 21.06 32.91 7.04
N SER A 697 20.11 33.53 6.34
CA SER A 697 19.61 34.87 6.66
C SER A 697 18.90 34.88 8.02
N VAL A 698 18.04 33.88 8.30
CA VAL A 698 17.44 33.67 9.64
C VAL A 698 18.50 33.48 10.73
N TRP A 699 19.61 32.78 10.44
CA TRP A 699 20.71 32.55 11.39
C TRP A 699 21.56 33.79 11.65
N SER A 700 21.77 34.63 10.63
CA SER A 700 22.55 35.87 10.75
C SER A 700 21.76 36.99 11.44
N LEU A 701 20.50 37.19 11.01
CA LEU A 701 19.55 38.13 11.64
C LEU A 701 19.07 37.63 13.01
N LYS A 702 19.22 36.33 13.26
CA LYS A 702 18.83 35.61 14.49
C LYS A 702 17.35 35.79 14.86
N SER A 703 16.50 35.92 13.84
CA SER A 703 15.05 36.13 13.98
C SER A 703 14.25 35.34 12.95
N VAL A 704 13.12 34.75 13.36
CA VAL A 704 12.27 33.88 12.55
C VAL A 704 11.21 34.70 11.79
N PRO A 705 11.01 34.50 10.46
CA PRO A 705 10.04 35.27 9.68
C PRO A 705 8.59 35.03 10.09
N ALA A 706 7.74 36.05 9.94
CA ALA A 706 6.34 36.01 10.37
C ALA A 706 5.51 34.90 9.70
N GLU A 707 5.90 34.46 8.50
CA GLU A 707 5.25 33.41 7.71
C GLU A 707 5.57 32.01 8.25
N TRP A 708 6.70 31.85 8.94
CA TRP A 708 7.01 30.62 9.67
C TRP A 708 6.29 30.61 11.04
N LYS A 709 6.02 31.79 11.60
CA LYS A 709 5.19 31.96 12.82
C LYS A 709 3.68 31.75 12.60
N LYS A 710 3.25 31.26 11.43
CA LYS A 710 1.84 31.02 11.07
C LYS A 710 1.62 29.55 10.70
N ALA A 711 0.60 28.92 11.28
CA ALA A 711 0.26 27.52 10.99
C ALA A 711 -1.26 27.27 11.05
N CYS A 712 -1.69 26.05 10.67
CA CYS A 712 -3.06 25.59 10.89
C CYS A 712 -3.09 24.35 11.79
N SER A 713 -3.90 24.38 12.84
CA SER A 713 -4.17 23.21 13.67
C SER A 713 -5.41 22.47 13.15
N VAL A 714 -5.24 21.22 12.71
CA VAL A 714 -6.38 20.34 12.38
C VAL A 714 -6.80 19.53 13.61
N LEU A 715 -8.10 19.34 13.81
CA LEU A 715 -8.64 18.62 14.96
C LEU A 715 -8.80 17.13 14.65
N ILE A 716 -8.14 16.27 15.43
CA ILE A 716 -8.30 14.81 15.39
C ILE A 716 -9.08 14.35 16.62
N HIS A 717 -10.25 13.75 16.41
CA HIS A 717 -11.04 13.14 17.50
C HIS A 717 -10.26 11.99 18.17
N LYS A 718 -10.28 11.96 19.50
CA LYS A 718 -9.58 10.94 20.33
C LYS A 718 -10.51 9.78 20.68
N LYS A 719 -11.65 10.10 21.31
CA LYS A 719 -12.75 9.24 21.79
C LYS A 719 -13.81 10.12 22.46
N GLY A 720 -14.99 9.59 22.78
CA GLY A 720 -16.02 10.34 23.53
C GLY A 720 -16.84 11.31 22.67
N ASN A 721 -17.63 12.17 23.33
CA ASN A 721 -18.58 13.09 22.66
C ASN A 721 -17.86 14.11 21.75
N THR A 722 -18.35 14.29 20.53
CA THR A 722 -17.88 15.26 19.52
C THR A 722 -18.18 16.72 19.89
N ASN A 723 -19.03 16.96 20.89
CA ASN A 723 -19.32 18.30 21.40
C ASN A 723 -18.35 18.78 22.49
N ASP A 724 -17.50 17.90 23.03
CA ASP A 724 -16.47 18.26 24.01
C ASP A 724 -15.12 18.50 23.32
N HIS A 725 -14.64 19.75 23.37
CA HIS A 725 -13.34 20.17 22.84
C HIS A 725 -12.16 19.35 23.40
N SER A 726 -12.27 18.87 24.64
CA SER A 726 -11.22 18.08 25.31
C SER A 726 -10.99 16.71 24.64
N ASN A 727 -12.01 16.19 23.94
CA ASN A 727 -11.96 14.95 23.18
C ASN A 727 -11.26 15.08 21.82
N PHE A 728 -10.84 16.28 21.41
CA PHE A 728 -10.06 16.49 20.19
C PHE A 728 -8.58 16.77 20.51
N ARG A 729 -7.69 16.33 19.62
CA ARG A 729 -6.26 16.68 19.62
C ARG A 729 -6.02 17.68 18.49
N PRO A 730 -5.60 18.93 18.77
CA PRO A 730 -5.06 19.80 17.73
C PRO A 730 -3.74 19.19 17.25
N ILE A 731 -3.53 19.19 15.93
CA ILE A 731 -2.25 18.87 15.29
C ILE A 731 -1.85 20.05 14.42
N THR A 732 -0.83 20.79 14.85
CA THR A 732 -0.27 21.93 14.12
C THR A 732 0.38 21.47 12.82
N LEU A 733 0.00 22.07 11.70
CA LEU A 733 0.59 21.85 10.38
C LEU A 733 1.45 23.07 10.02
N GLU A 734 2.70 23.07 10.46
CA GLU A 734 3.71 24.08 10.07
C GLU A 734 4.00 24.04 8.55
N SER A 735 4.62 25.09 8.02
CA SER A 735 5.16 25.11 6.65
C SER A 735 6.38 24.17 6.48
N ILE A 736 6.67 23.78 5.23
CA ILE A 736 7.85 22.94 4.93
C ILE A 736 9.19 23.64 5.27
N PRO A 737 9.41 24.94 4.96
CA PRO A 737 10.60 25.68 5.38
C PRO A 737 10.85 25.63 6.90
N LEU A 738 9.83 25.89 7.72
CA LEU A 738 9.98 25.84 9.18
C LEU A 738 10.37 24.43 9.65
N LYS A 739 9.72 23.38 9.14
CA LYS A 739 10.04 21.98 9.47
C LYS A 739 11.47 21.56 9.14
N VAL A 740 12.09 22.19 8.14
CA VAL A 740 13.51 21.99 7.81
C VAL A 740 14.40 22.71 8.84
N PHE A 741 14.06 23.96 9.19
CA PHE A 741 14.79 24.77 10.16
C PHE A 741 14.77 24.18 11.59
N THR A 742 13.58 23.87 12.13
CA THR A 742 13.43 23.22 13.46
C THR A 742 14.09 21.84 13.48
N SER A 743 14.11 21.14 12.34
CA SER A 743 14.83 19.87 12.20
C SER A 743 16.34 20.01 12.20
N TYR A 744 16.91 21.16 11.81
CA TYR A 744 18.34 21.41 11.97
C TYR A 744 18.66 21.75 13.44
N LEU A 745 17.95 22.71 14.04
CA LEU A 745 18.12 23.08 15.45
C LEU A 745 18.07 21.86 16.39
N ARG A 746 17.02 21.04 16.27
CA ARG A 746 16.89 19.78 17.03
C ARG A 746 18.10 18.86 16.86
N ASN A 747 18.65 18.74 15.65
CA ASN A 747 19.81 17.86 15.40
C ASN A 747 21.08 18.42 16.07
N ALA A 748 21.35 19.72 15.93
CA ALA A 748 22.51 20.37 16.54
C ALA A 748 22.47 20.28 18.07
N MET A 749 21.33 20.64 18.67
CA MET A 749 21.09 20.51 20.11
C MET A 749 21.23 19.06 20.58
N PHE A 750 20.60 18.10 19.91
CA PHE A 750 20.68 16.69 20.34
C PHE A 750 22.11 16.14 20.26
N SER A 751 22.89 16.54 19.26
CA SER A 751 24.32 16.20 19.17
C SER A 751 25.13 16.78 20.33
N PHE A 752 24.96 18.07 20.64
CA PHE A 752 25.64 18.73 21.77
C PHE A 752 25.27 18.10 23.12
N LEU A 753 23.98 17.88 23.37
CA LEU A 753 23.49 17.27 24.63
C LEU A 753 23.96 15.83 24.80
N THR A 754 24.08 15.07 23.70
CA THR A 754 24.64 13.71 23.72
C THR A 754 26.15 13.72 23.94
N ALA A 755 26.89 14.59 23.24
CA ALA A 755 28.34 14.67 23.31
C ALA A 755 28.85 15.05 24.71
N ASN A 756 28.07 15.83 25.46
CA ASN A 756 28.35 16.21 26.85
C ASN A 756 27.68 15.30 27.90
N ASN A 757 27.01 14.22 27.50
CA ASN A 757 26.26 13.31 28.38
C ASN A 757 25.11 13.96 29.19
N PHE A 758 24.61 15.12 28.76
CA PHE A 758 23.53 15.86 29.43
C PHE A 758 22.14 15.21 29.31
N ILE A 759 22.00 14.12 28.54
CA ILE A 759 20.80 13.28 28.49
C ILE A 759 21.19 11.82 28.78
N GLU A 760 20.70 11.26 29.89
CA GLU A 760 20.92 9.84 30.19
C GLU A 760 20.09 8.93 29.27
N GLN A 761 20.70 8.46 28.19
CA GLN A 761 20.05 7.59 27.20
C GLN A 761 19.64 6.20 27.74
N LYS A 762 20.12 5.80 28.92
CA LYS A 762 19.62 4.59 29.61
C LYS A 762 18.16 4.73 30.05
N ILE A 763 17.74 5.93 30.44
CA ILE A 763 16.39 6.26 30.94
C ILE A 763 15.59 6.96 29.85
N GLN A 764 16.15 8.02 29.25
CA GLN A 764 15.49 8.80 28.22
C GLN A 764 15.62 8.11 26.84
N LYS A 765 14.73 7.15 26.59
CA LYS A 765 14.62 6.46 25.30
C LYS A 765 13.55 7.05 24.36
N GLY A 766 12.69 7.93 24.87
CA GLY A 766 11.67 8.62 24.09
C GLY A 766 12.26 9.74 23.23
N PHE A 767 11.92 9.77 21.94
CA PHE A 767 12.44 10.72 20.93
C PHE A 767 13.95 10.63 20.63
N THR A 768 14.68 9.76 21.34
CA THR A 768 16.10 9.47 21.13
C THR A 768 16.32 8.74 19.79
N PRO A 769 17.22 9.21 18.91
CA PRO A 769 17.45 8.59 17.62
C PRO A 769 18.11 7.21 17.76
N ASN A 770 17.77 6.31 16.85
CA ASN A 770 18.34 4.95 16.71
C ASN A 770 18.13 4.00 17.91
N LEU A 771 17.33 4.36 18.93
CA LEU A 771 16.93 3.44 20.00
C LEU A 771 15.53 2.84 19.77
N SER A 772 15.41 1.52 19.90
CA SER A 772 14.11 0.82 19.96
C SER A 772 13.50 0.91 21.36
N GLY A 773 13.45 2.12 21.92
CA GLY A 773 13.15 2.38 23.33
C GLY A 773 11.85 1.77 23.85
N THR A 774 10.80 1.75 23.02
CA THR A 774 9.53 1.09 23.33
C THR A 774 9.71 -0.39 23.63
N LEU A 775 10.47 -1.08 22.77
CA LEU A 775 10.73 -2.52 22.86
C LEU A 775 11.59 -2.85 24.08
N GLU A 776 12.66 -2.09 24.29
CA GLU A 776 13.55 -2.26 25.44
C GLU A 776 12.79 -2.13 26.77
N HIS A 777 11.95 -1.11 26.90
CA HIS A 777 11.12 -0.92 28.09
C HIS A 777 10.06 -2.01 28.27
N THR A 778 9.43 -2.51 27.21
CA THR A 778 8.52 -3.66 27.33
C THR A 778 9.26 -4.95 27.70
N ALA A 779 10.45 -5.20 27.15
CA ALA A 779 11.27 -6.36 27.49
C ALA A 779 11.78 -6.30 28.95
N GLN A 780 12.19 -5.12 29.41
CA GLN A 780 12.53 -4.88 30.83
C GLN A 780 11.32 -5.11 31.74
N MET A 781 10.12 -4.64 31.37
CA MET A 781 8.88 -4.89 32.14
C MET A 781 8.53 -6.38 32.22
N THR A 782 8.56 -7.10 31.09
CA THR A 782 8.38 -8.56 31.02
C THR A 782 9.37 -9.29 31.94
N ASN A 783 10.63 -8.89 31.94
CA ASN A 783 11.64 -9.46 32.85
C ASN A 783 11.33 -9.13 34.31
N ILE A 784 11.05 -7.88 34.67
CA ILE A 784 10.73 -7.48 36.06
C ILE A 784 9.58 -8.33 36.63
N ILE A 785 8.49 -8.48 35.87
CA ILE A 785 7.33 -9.27 36.26
C ILE A 785 7.69 -10.76 36.37
N ASN A 786 8.37 -11.35 35.38
CA ASN A 786 8.72 -12.76 35.42
C ASN A 786 9.77 -13.09 36.50
N GLN A 787 10.73 -12.21 36.79
CA GLN A 787 11.65 -12.38 37.92
C GLN A 787 10.91 -12.27 39.27
N ALA A 788 9.92 -11.38 39.40
CA ALA A 788 9.08 -11.28 40.59
C ALA A 788 8.22 -12.54 40.81
N ARG A 789 7.65 -13.10 39.74
CA ARG A 789 6.89 -14.35 39.77
C ARG A 789 7.77 -15.57 40.11
N ILE A 790 8.85 -15.78 39.35
CA ILE A 790 9.68 -17.00 39.41
C ILE A 790 10.59 -17.00 40.65
N LYS A 791 11.28 -15.88 40.94
CA LYS A 791 12.21 -15.77 42.09
C LYS A 791 11.53 -15.27 43.37
N GLN A 792 10.20 -15.30 43.43
CA GLN A 792 9.41 -14.92 44.60
C GLN A 792 9.78 -13.56 45.19
N ARG A 793 9.97 -12.54 44.35
CA ARG A 793 10.31 -11.18 44.78
C ARG A 793 9.05 -10.30 44.80
N SER A 794 8.96 -9.45 45.81
CA SER A 794 7.95 -8.38 45.82
C SER A 794 8.37 -7.22 44.92
N VAL A 795 7.43 -6.65 44.17
CA VAL A 795 7.61 -5.45 43.35
C VAL A 795 6.31 -4.64 43.28
N ALA A 796 6.44 -3.31 43.26
CA ALA A 796 5.37 -2.40 42.91
C ALA A 796 5.77 -1.66 41.61
N ILE A 797 4.90 -1.71 40.60
CA ILE A 797 5.06 -1.01 39.33
C ILE A 797 4.06 0.14 39.33
N THR A 798 4.52 1.35 39.05
CA THR A 798 3.68 2.56 38.97
C THR A 798 3.88 3.22 37.62
N LEU A 799 2.80 3.38 36.86
CA LEU A 799 2.79 4.15 35.62
C LEU A 799 2.26 5.56 35.92
N LEU A 800 2.97 6.57 35.45
CA LEU A 800 2.62 7.98 35.63
C LEU A 800 2.29 8.61 34.27
N ASP A 801 1.15 9.31 34.18
CA ASP A 801 0.75 10.13 33.03
C ASP A 801 0.83 11.63 33.39
N LEU A 802 1.17 12.47 32.42
CA LEU A 802 1.29 13.92 32.61
C LEU A 802 0.12 14.64 31.95
N LYS A 803 -0.64 15.43 32.73
CA LYS A 803 -1.82 16.15 32.23
C LYS A 803 -1.40 17.13 31.13
N ASN A 804 -1.81 16.83 29.89
CA ASN A 804 -1.56 17.66 28.71
C ASN A 804 -0.08 18.05 28.52
N ALA A 805 0.83 17.07 28.66
CA ALA A 805 2.29 17.24 28.69
C ALA A 805 2.91 18.17 27.61
N PHE A 806 2.29 18.29 26.43
CA PHE A 806 2.76 19.19 25.36
C PHE A 806 2.12 20.58 25.38
N GLY A 807 0.90 20.74 25.94
CA GLY A 807 0.18 22.02 25.97
C GLY A 807 0.29 22.80 27.29
N GLU A 808 0.81 22.18 28.36
CA GLU A 808 1.09 22.83 29.66
C GLU A 808 2.57 23.25 29.81
N VAL A 809 3.35 23.26 28.72
CA VAL A 809 4.73 23.78 28.73
C VAL A 809 4.67 25.31 28.67
N HIS A 810 5.13 26.00 29.70
CA HIS A 810 5.28 27.46 29.62
C HIS A 810 6.56 27.81 28.84
N HIS A 811 6.53 28.83 27.98
CA HIS A 811 7.71 29.19 27.18
C HIS A 811 8.91 29.61 28.06
N ASN A 812 8.66 30.27 29.20
CA ASN A 812 9.68 30.58 30.21
C ASN A 812 10.36 29.33 30.80
N LEU A 813 9.66 28.18 30.88
CA LEU A 813 10.26 26.92 31.31
C LEU A 813 11.18 26.32 30.22
N ILE A 814 10.88 26.58 28.94
CA ILE A 814 11.77 26.17 27.83
C ILE A 814 13.10 26.92 27.96
N GLN A 815 13.09 28.24 28.18
CA GLN A 815 14.30 29.03 28.43
C GLN A 815 15.10 28.46 29.62
N SER A 816 14.49 28.36 30.81
CA SER A 816 15.18 27.86 32.02
C SER A 816 15.73 26.43 31.89
N VAL A 817 15.12 25.58 31.04
CA VAL A 817 15.66 24.26 30.71
C VAL A 817 16.84 24.35 29.74
N LEU A 818 16.82 25.25 28.76
CA LEU A 818 17.95 25.48 27.84
C LEU A 818 19.16 26.08 28.58
N ASP A 819 18.93 27.01 29.51
CA ASP A 819 19.95 27.62 30.38
C ASP A 819 20.66 26.53 31.21
N TYR A 820 19.87 25.70 31.89
CA TYR A 820 20.35 24.57 32.71
C TYR A 820 21.14 23.53 31.91
N HIS A 821 20.87 23.37 30.61
CA HIS A 821 21.62 22.47 29.72
C HIS A 821 22.80 23.16 28.99
N HIS A 822 23.23 24.34 29.44
CA HIS A 822 24.36 25.11 28.88
C HIS A 822 24.20 25.42 27.37
N ILE A 823 22.97 25.61 26.87
CA ILE A 823 22.73 25.99 25.47
C ILE A 823 23.05 27.48 25.29
N PRO A 824 23.94 27.88 24.37
CA PRO A 824 24.44 29.26 24.29
C PRO A 824 23.36 30.31 24.08
N GLU A 825 23.53 31.46 24.74
CA GLU A 825 22.66 32.65 24.72
C GLU A 825 22.25 33.10 23.30
N GLN A 826 23.14 32.94 22.31
CA GLN A 826 22.89 33.33 20.92
C GLN A 826 21.82 32.45 20.23
N ILE A 827 21.69 31.20 20.68
CA ILE A 827 20.66 30.23 20.24
C ILE A 827 19.42 30.36 21.14
N ASN A 828 19.64 30.54 22.44
CA ASN A 828 18.67 30.46 23.53
C ASN A 828 18.07 31.84 23.90
N GLU A 829 18.60 32.50 24.93
CA GLU A 829 17.90 33.57 25.69
C GLU A 829 17.64 34.86 24.91
N ILE A 830 18.56 35.26 24.02
CA ILE A 830 18.47 36.57 23.37
C ILE A 830 17.72 36.50 22.04
N LYS A 831 17.74 35.37 21.32
CA LYS A 831 17.56 35.42 19.85
C LYS A 831 16.78 34.26 19.20
N ILE A 832 17.41 33.17 18.74
CA ILE A 832 16.76 32.26 17.76
C ILE A 832 15.54 31.51 18.32
N ILE A 833 15.68 30.73 19.39
CA ILE A 833 14.58 29.91 19.92
C ILE A 833 13.48 30.82 20.50
N LYS A 834 13.86 31.89 21.18
CA LYS A 834 12.92 32.91 21.66
C LYS A 834 12.11 33.54 20.53
N SER A 835 12.73 33.86 19.38
CA SER A 835 12.01 34.40 18.23
C SER A 835 11.02 33.39 17.64
N LEU A 836 11.32 32.09 17.66
CA LEU A 836 10.39 31.03 17.21
C LEU A 836 9.12 30.93 18.07
N TYR A 837 9.25 31.04 19.40
CA TYR A 837 8.13 30.95 20.35
C TYR A 837 7.40 32.27 20.63
N THR A 838 7.89 33.40 20.09
CA THR A 838 7.28 34.74 20.24
C THR A 838 6.40 35.04 19.03
N ASP A 839 5.18 35.51 19.24
CA ASP A 839 4.18 35.83 18.19
C ASP A 839 3.80 34.66 17.25
N PHE A 840 3.93 33.42 17.73
CA PHE A 840 3.45 32.27 16.97
C PHE A 840 1.91 32.23 16.98
N ASN A 841 1.30 32.01 15.81
CA ASN A 841 -0.15 32.07 15.61
C ASN A 841 -0.66 30.85 14.84
N THR A 842 -1.73 30.23 15.33
CA THR A 842 -2.40 29.11 14.64
C THR A 842 -3.88 29.38 14.39
N THR A 843 -4.40 29.00 13.22
CA THR A 843 -5.85 28.94 12.95
C THR A 843 -6.32 27.49 13.04
N ILE A 844 -7.51 27.26 13.59
CA ILE A 844 -8.10 25.91 13.66
C ILE A 844 -9.00 25.71 12.45
N ILE A 845 -8.78 24.62 11.72
CA ILE A 845 -9.51 24.28 10.49
C ILE A 845 -10.24 22.96 10.65
N THR A 846 -11.54 22.97 10.35
CA THR A 846 -12.41 21.79 10.25
C THR A 846 -12.89 21.62 8.80
N ALA A 847 -13.82 20.70 8.54
CA ALA A 847 -14.47 20.60 7.22
C ALA A 847 -15.57 21.67 7.00
N GLU A 848 -15.97 22.38 8.06
CA GLU A 848 -17.17 23.24 8.08
C GLU A 848 -16.83 24.70 8.41
N PHE A 849 -15.74 24.95 9.13
CA PHE A 849 -15.28 26.29 9.51
C PHE A 849 -13.77 26.39 9.67
N SER A 850 -13.27 27.62 9.62
CA SER A 850 -11.94 28.02 10.11
C SER A 850 -12.09 29.10 11.19
N THR A 851 -11.20 29.12 12.18
CA THR A 851 -11.16 30.19 13.18
C THR A 851 -10.29 31.36 12.69
N PRO A 852 -10.46 32.57 13.25
CA PRO A 852 -9.38 33.56 13.29
C PRO A 852 -8.09 32.97 13.86
N PHE A 853 -6.94 33.61 13.59
CA PHE A 853 -5.69 33.22 14.22
C PHE A 853 -5.75 33.37 15.76
N ILE A 854 -5.15 32.40 16.44
CA ILE A 854 -5.01 32.32 17.89
C ILE A 854 -3.51 32.32 18.20
N THR A 855 -3.06 33.30 18.98
CA THR A 855 -1.66 33.39 19.42
C THR A 855 -1.36 32.29 20.44
N VAL A 856 -0.26 31.59 20.24
CA VAL A 856 0.21 30.50 21.10
C VAL A 856 1.16 31.09 22.14
N GLY A 857 0.68 31.26 23.36
CA GLY A 857 1.45 31.75 24.51
C GLY A 857 1.92 30.64 25.47
N ARG A 858 1.49 29.39 25.25
CA ARG A 858 1.99 28.21 25.94
C ARG A 858 1.85 26.94 25.09
N GLY A 859 2.72 25.98 25.36
CA GLY A 859 2.83 24.68 24.72
C GLY A 859 4.21 24.47 24.08
N VAL A 860 4.36 23.35 23.38
CA VAL A 860 5.30 23.23 22.26
C VAL A 860 4.53 23.40 20.95
N LEU A 861 5.23 23.85 19.91
CA LEU A 861 4.68 24.14 18.58
C LEU A 861 4.43 22.87 17.74
#